data_AF-I7LVU6-F1
#
_entry.id   AF-I7LVU6-F1
#
_cell.length_a   1.000
_cell.length_b   1.000
_cell.length_c   1.000
_cell.angle_alpha   90.00
_cell.angle_beta   90.00
_cell.angle_gamma   90.00
#
_symmetry.space_group_name_H-M   'P 1'
#
loop_
_entity.id
_entity.type
_entity.pdbx_description
1 polymer ?
#
loop_
_entity_poly.entity_id
_entity_poly.type
_entity_poly.pdbx_seq_one_letter_code
_entity_poly.pdbx_strand_id
1 'polypeptide(L)'
;MNKKYLALLAAFSLLQLVAAGDCPLCTYSANGEDSPDACQSCPAGKCTPSVKTSSTDDTQCTVNTKECDVGKFSSTGYDTDGLGANCDVCALGTTNNTKGSKSCPITLQKCPKGKYSATGYDSDGAGAGCTNCSPGTTTSSEGQTTCSCPKGKYSGTGYDSDGTGAGCTDCSPGTTTSSDGQTACSVTLHKCPKGKYSATGYDSDGTGAGCTDCSPGTTTSSDGQTTCSCPKGKYSATGYDSDGTGAGCTDCSPGTTTSSDGQTTCSCPKGKYSGTGYDSDGTGAGCTDCSPGTTTSSDGQTACSVTLHKCPKGKYSATGYDSDGTGAGCTDCSPGTTTSSDGQTACSVTLHKCPKGKYSATGYDSDGTGAGCTDCSPGTTTSSDGQTTCSCPKGKYSGTGYDSDGTGAGCTDCSPGTTTSSDGQTACSVTLHKCPKGKYSATGYDSDGTGAGCTDCSPGTTTSSDGQTTCSITLQRCPKGKYSATGYDSDGAGADCTNCSPGTTNNADGQTSCPIVLQGCPQGSYSLSGFDNDGLGGGCTPCTVGTSTPSSQTKSSDNSKCTVTLTKCPAGTISTTGYDTDGSGSGCNQCSKNTYSSIGDTTCTPCPTDRVSSPGSKSASDCVCPNNYVQSTDGTKACIQIDTTTYERNLVASSMILLIFAIIF
;
A
#
# COMPACT_ATOMS: atom_id res chain seq x y z
N MET A 1 -22.96 -69.28 100.02
CA MET A 1 -24.35 -69.00 99.60
C MET A 1 -24.51 -67.51 99.39
N ASN A 2 -24.73 -67.07 98.16
CA ASN A 2 -24.91 -65.64 97.85
C ASN A 2 -26.33 -65.42 97.30
N LYS A 3 -27.15 -64.71 98.08
CA LYS A 3 -28.60 -64.52 97.94
C LYS A 3 -29.05 -63.79 96.66
N LYS A 4 -28.16 -63.53 95.71
CA LYS A 4 -28.47 -62.88 94.42
C LYS A 4 -28.89 -63.86 93.32
N TYR A 5 -28.55 -65.16 93.44
CA TYR A 5 -28.93 -66.16 92.44
C TYR A 5 -30.39 -66.63 92.54
N LEU A 6 -31.00 -66.52 93.73
CA LEU A 6 -32.37 -67.00 93.94
C LEU A 6 -33.44 -66.04 93.37
N ALA A 7 -33.11 -64.76 93.18
CA ALA A 7 -34.05 -63.76 92.68
C ALA A 7 -34.14 -63.71 91.14
N LEU A 8 -33.10 -64.12 90.40
CA LEU A 8 -33.11 -64.07 88.94
C LEU A 8 -33.68 -65.35 88.31
N LEU A 9 -33.51 -66.51 88.95
CA LEU A 9 -34.14 -67.77 88.52
C LEU A 9 -35.68 -67.69 88.59
N ALA A 10 -36.24 -66.88 89.49
CA ALA A 10 -37.68 -66.64 89.56
C ALA A 10 -38.22 -65.77 88.41
N ALA A 11 -37.37 -64.98 87.73
CA ALA A 11 -37.79 -64.12 86.61
C ALA A 11 -37.82 -64.85 85.27
N PHE A 12 -37.12 -65.99 85.13
CA PHE A 12 -37.09 -66.78 83.88
C PHE A 12 -38.17 -67.85 83.78
N SER A 13 -38.88 -68.15 84.87
CA SER A 13 -39.89 -69.23 84.92
C SER A 13 -41.32 -68.78 84.56
N LEU A 14 -41.55 -67.53 84.15
CA LEU A 14 -42.88 -66.99 83.84
C LEU A 14 -43.04 -66.42 82.42
N LEU A 15 -42.10 -66.68 81.51
CA LEU A 15 -42.17 -66.21 80.12
C LEU A 15 -41.88 -67.31 79.09
N GLN A 16 -42.68 -68.37 79.10
CA GLN A 16 -42.87 -69.24 77.93
C GLN A 16 -44.35 -69.41 77.65
N LEU A 17 -44.94 -68.38 77.02
CA LEU A 17 -46.19 -68.54 76.27
C LEU A 17 -45.78 -69.06 74.87
N VAL A 18 -46.07 -70.33 74.59
CA VAL A 18 -45.81 -70.97 73.29
C VAL A 18 -46.77 -70.40 72.25
N ALA A 19 -46.24 -69.91 71.13
CA ALA A 19 -47.02 -69.61 69.93
C ALA A 19 -47.08 -70.87 69.05
N ALA A 20 -48.27 -71.44 68.89
CA ALA A 20 -48.53 -72.55 67.96
C ALA A 20 -48.64 -72.03 66.51
N GLY A 21 -48.22 -72.82 65.52
CA GLY A 21 -48.30 -72.49 64.08
C GLY A 21 -49.05 -73.56 63.29
N ASP A 22 -49.57 -73.26 62.10
CA ASP A 22 -50.36 -74.21 61.31
C ASP A 22 -49.51 -75.39 60.82
N CYS A 23 -50.00 -76.62 60.95
CA CYS A 23 -49.31 -77.80 60.41
C CYS A 23 -49.20 -77.74 58.87
N PRO A 24 -48.02 -78.01 58.28
CA PRO A 24 -47.81 -77.94 56.84
C PRO A 24 -48.58 -79.02 56.05
N LEU A 25 -48.68 -78.85 54.73
CA LEU A 25 -49.37 -79.78 53.84
C LEU A 25 -48.77 -81.19 53.97
N CYS A 26 -49.60 -82.23 53.86
CA CYS A 26 -49.24 -83.63 54.10
C CYS A 26 -48.86 -83.97 55.56
N THR A 27 -49.17 -83.09 56.51
CA THR A 27 -49.07 -83.37 57.95
C THR A 27 -50.37 -83.00 58.68
N TYR A 28 -50.62 -83.61 59.84
CA TYR A 28 -51.80 -83.40 60.67
C TYR A 28 -51.43 -83.39 62.15
N SER A 29 -52.26 -82.74 62.98
CA SER A 29 -52.15 -82.82 64.44
C SER A 29 -53.53 -82.65 65.08
N ALA A 30 -53.67 -82.94 66.38
CA ALA A 30 -54.98 -82.97 67.04
C ALA A 30 -55.79 -81.67 66.86
N ASN A 31 -55.13 -80.52 66.86
CA ASN A 31 -55.73 -79.19 66.68
C ASN A 31 -55.37 -78.54 65.32
N GLY A 32 -54.48 -79.15 64.53
CA GLY A 32 -53.99 -78.61 63.26
C GLY A 32 -53.02 -77.43 63.40
N GLU A 33 -52.71 -77.02 64.63
CA GLU A 33 -51.84 -75.92 64.98
C GLU A 33 -50.82 -76.37 66.04
N ASP A 34 -49.65 -76.78 65.60
CA ASP A 34 -48.53 -77.21 66.44
C ASP A 34 -47.19 -76.72 65.83
N SER A 35 -46.10 -76.82 66.58
CA SER A 35 -44.77 -76.64 65.95
C SER A 35 -44.61 -77.64 64.79
N PRO A 36 -43.99 -77.29 63.65
CA PRO A 36 -43.87 -78.18 62.48
C PRO A 36 -43.30 -79.57 62.80
N ASP A 37 -42.42 -79.68 63.80
CA ASP A 37 -41.82 -80.94 64.25
C ASP A 37 -42.75 -81.78 65.14
N ALA A 38 -43.85 -81.20 65.63
CA ALA A 38 -44.89 -81.88 66.42
C ALA A 38 -46.10 -82.32 65.58
N CYS A 39 -46.19 -81.91 64.31
CA CYS A 39 -47.18 -82.40 63.35
C CYS A 39 -46.80 -83.81 62.85
N GLN A 40 -47.77 -84.73 62.83
CA GLN A 40 -47.57 -86.07 62.28
C GLN A 40 -47.68 -86.07 60.76
N SER A 41 -46.74 -86.74 60.07
CA SER A 41 -46.80 -86.88 58.61
C SER A 41 -47.82 -87.92 58.18
N CYS A 42 -48.45 -87.67 57.03
CA CYS A 42 -49.29 -88.66 56.37
C CYS A 42 -48.50 -89.92 55.97
N PRO A 43 -49.16 -91.09 55.87
CA PRO A 43 -48.57 -92.30 55.30
C PRO A 43 -48.06 -92.08 53.86
N ALA A 44 -47.06 -92.86 53.46
CA ALA A 44 -46.48 -92.78 52.12
C ALA A 44 -47.54 -92.93 51.01
N GLY A 45 -47.45 -92.10 49.98
CA GLY A 45 -48.41 -92.07 48.87
C GLY A 45 -49.73 -91.34 49.19
N LYS A 46 -49.86 -90.75 50.39
CA LYS A 46 -51.03 -89.97 50.79
C LYS A 46 -50.65 -88.61 51.37
N CYS A 47 -51.53 -87.63 51.18
CA CYS A 47 -51.36 -86.27 51.67
C CYS A 47 -52.70 -85.72 52.20
N THR A 48 -52.63 -84.75 53.13
CA THR A 48 -53.79 -83.97 53.53
C THR A 48 -54.19 -83.01 52.41
N PRO A 49 -55.49 -82.73 52.21
CA PRO A 49 -55.95 -81.86 51.12
C PRO A 49 -55.60 -80.37 51.32
N SER A 50 -55.16 -79.97 52.52
CA SER A 50 -54.88 -78.59 52.90
C SER A 50 -53.94 -78.50 54.10
N VAL A 51 -53.31 -77.33 54.29
CA VAL A 51 -52.55 -77.02 55.52
C VAL A 51 -53.49 -76.93 56.72
N LYS A 52 -52.96 -76.97 57.94
CA LYS A 52 -53.72 -76.86 59.20
C LYS A 52 -54.75 -77.98 59.40
N THR A 53 -54.41 -79.20 58.97
CA THR A 53 -55.33 -80.34 59.09
C THR A 53 -55.39 -80.80 60.55
N SER A 54 -56.53 -80.56 61.20
CA SER A 54 -56.82 -81.06 62.54
C SER A 54 -57.35 -82.50 62.48
N SER A 55 -56.54 -83.45 62.96
CA SER A 55 -56.89 -84.86 63.11
C SER A 55 -56.01 -85.52 64.18
N THR A 56 -56.53 -86.53 64.86
CA THR A 56 -55.75 -87.36 65.79
C THR A 56 -55.20 -88.63 65.14
N ASP A 57 -55.56 -88.90 63.88
CA ASP A 57 -55.12 -90.03 63.09
C ASP A 57 -55.01 -89.69 61.58
N ASP A 58 -54.55 -90.62 60.77
CA ASP A 58 -54.26 -90.44 59.34
C ASP A 58 -55.49 -90.46 58.43
N THR A 59 -56.71 -90.48 58.99
CA THR A 59 -57.95 -90.57 58.20
C THR A 59 -58.14 -89.39 57.25
N GLN A 60 -57.55 -88.23 57.57
CA GLN A 60 -57.63 -87.01 56.77
C GLN A 60 -56.54 -86.91 55.68
N CYS A 61 -55.65 -87.90 55.59
CA CYS A 61 -54.71 -88.06 54.49
C CYS A 61 -55.44 -88.72 53.30
N THR A 62 -56.32 -87.98 52.62
CA THR A 62 -57.23 -88.53 51.61
C THR A 62 -56.74 -88.35 50.17
N VAL A 63 -55.74 -87.50 49.93
CA VAL A 63 -55.20 -87.25 48.58
C VAL A 63 -54.14 -88.30 48.27
N ASN A 64 -54.33 -89.08 47.20
CA ASN A 64 -53.30 -90.00 46.71
C ASN A 64 -52.29 -89.23 45.85
N THR A 65 -51.01 -89.35 46.18
CA THR A 65 -49.93 -88.67 45.46
C THR A 65 -49.25 -89.59 44.44
N LYS A 66 -48.72 -89.02 43.35
CA LYS A 66 -48.02 -89.79 42.31
C LYS A 66 -46.51 -89.65 42.49
N GLU A 67 -45.78 -90.74 42.24
CA GLU A 67 -44.32 -90.72 42.20
C GLU A 67 -43.79 -89.80 41.10
N CYS A 68 -42.73 -89.03 41.42
CA CYS A 68 -42.03 -88.23 40.42
C CYS A 68 -41.42 -89.13 39.34
N ASP A 69 -41.68 -88.82 38.07
CA ASP A 69 -41.14 -89.57 36.93
C ASP A 69 -39.61 -89.40 36.83
N VAL A 70 -38.95 -90.33 36.13
CA VAL A 70 -37.49 -90.35 35.96
C VAL A 70 -36.98 -89.03 35.37
N GLY A 71 -35.89 -88.50 35.91
CA GLY A 71 -35.35 -87.17 35.57
C GLY A 71 -36.02 -86.02 36.33
N LYS A 72 -36.94 -86.31 37.26
CA LYS A 72 -37.49 -85.35 38.23
C LYS A 72 -37.43 -85.87 39.67
N PHE A 73 -37.44 -84.99 40.65
CA PHE A 73 -37.39 -85.34 42.07
C PHE A 73 -38.25 -84.43 42.95
N SER A 74 -38.56 -84.85 44.16
CA SER A 74 -39.15 -83.99 45.20
C SER A 74 -38.66 -84.45 46.57
N SER A 75 -38.77 -83.63 47.62
CA SER A 75 -38.30 -84.02 48.97
C SER A 75 -38.97 -85.28 49.53
N THR A 76 -40.20 -85.57 49.11
CA THR A 76 -40.95 -86.77 49.51
C THR A 76 -40.86 -87.90 48.48
N GLY A 77 -40.42 -87.61 47.25
CA GLY A 77 -40.43 -88.52 46.11
C GLY A 77 -41.77 -88.55 45.37
N TYR A 78 -42.82 -88.00 45.97
CA TYR A 78 -44.15 -87.91 45.40
C TYR A 78 -44.47 -86.44 45.11
N ASP A 79 -45.38 -86.19 44.17
CA ASP A 79 -46.02 -84.89 44.08
C ASP A 79 -46.87 -84.62 45.34
N THR A 80 -47.34 -83.39 45.52
CA THR A 80 -48.18 -83.04 46.67
C THR A 80 -49.65 -82.89 46.29
N ASP A 81 -49.98 -83.01 45.00
CA ASP A 81 -51.31 -82.74 44.44
C ASP A 81 -51.89 -83.89 43.60
N GLY A 82 -51.14 -84.99 43.40
CA GLY A 82 -51.55 -86.14 42.59
C GLY A 82 -51.48 -85.92 41.07
N LEU A 83 -51.01 -84.76 40.60
CA LEU A 83 -51.02 -84.37 39.17
C LEU A 83 -49.62 -84.35 38.52
N GLY A 84 -48.55 -84.64 39.26
CA GLY A 84 -47.17 -84.69 38.79
C GLY A 84 -46.48 -83.34 38.60
N ALA A 85 -47.08 -82.25 39.10
CA ALA A 85 -46.61 -80.88 38.87
C ALA A 85 -45.53 -80.42 39.85
N ASN A 86 -45.51 -80.94 41.09
CA ASN A 86 -44.56 -80.53 42.14
C ASN A 86 -43.32 -81.44 42.23
N CYS A 87 -42.83 -81.88 41.06
CA CYS A 87 -41.58 -82.61 40.91
C CYS A 87 -40.58 -81.76 40.12
N ASP A 88 -39.46 -81.40 40.75
CA ASP A 88 -38.40 -80.58 40.16
C ASP A 88 -37.59 -81.37 39.15
N VAL A 89 -37.30 -80.76 37.99
CA VAL A 89 -36.45 -81.40 36.96
C VAL A 89 -35.01 -81.45 37.43
N CYS A 90 -34.31 -82.57 37.20
CA CYS A 90 -32.89 -82.67 37.46
C CYS A 90 -32.10 -81.59 36.71
N ALA A 91 -31.11 -80.99 37.36
CA ALA A 91 -30.25 -80.00 36.73
C ALA A 91 -29.46 -80.60 35.55
N LEU A 92 -29.14 -79.78 34.55
CA LEU A 92 -28.34 -80.21 33.39
C LEU A 92 -27.05 -80.93 33.84
N GLY A 93 -26.82 -82.12 33.30
CA GLY A 93 -25.71 -82.98 33.69
C GLY A 93 -26.02 -83.92 34.87
N THR A 94 -27.25 -83.96 35.38
CA THR A 94 -27.69 -84.92 36.42
C THR A 94 -29.02 -85.57 36.06
N THR A 95 -29.25 -86.78 36.59
CA THR A 95 -30.52 -87.50 36.46
C THR A 95 -30.77 -88.43 37.66
N ASN A 96 -31.92 -89.09 37.67
CA ASN A 96 -32.17 -90.30 38.45
C ASN A 96 -32.60 -91.42 37.49
N ASN A 97 -32.71 -92.66 37.97
CA ASN A 97 -33.11 -93.80 37.14
C ASN A 97 -34.33 -94.54 37.68
N THR A 98 -34.97 -94.00 38.71
CA THR A 98 -36.11 -94.61 39.40
C THR A 98 -37.18 -93.56 39.64
N LYS A 99 -38.45 -93.96 39.41
CA LYS A 99 -39.59 -93.12 39.80
C LYS A 99 -39.62 -92.98 41.32
N GLY A 100 -40.14 -91.85 41.80
CA GLY A 100 -40.24 -91.60 43.23
C GLY A 100 -38.95 -91.05 43.87
N SER A 101 -37.96 -90.68 43.05
CA SER A 101 -36.65 -90.27 43.52
C SER A 101 -36.70 -88.97 44.32
N LYS A 102 -35.98 -88.94 45.45
CA LYS A 102 -35.87 -87.74 46.31
C LYS A 102 -34.76 -86.77 45.93
N SER A 103 -33.92 -87.17 44.98
CA SER A 103 -32.80 -86.38 44.45
C SER A 103 -32.40 -86.92 43.07
N CYS A 104 -31.45 -86.25 42.41
CA CYS A 104 -30.86 -86.68 41.15
C CYS A 104 -29.40 -87.11 41.37
N PRO A 105 -29.16 -88.35 41.86
CA PRO A 105 -27.83 -88.78 42.27
C PRO A 105 -26.91 -89.17 41.10
N ILE A 106 -27.45 -89.35 39.90
CA ILE A 106 -26.68 -89.80 38.74
C ILE A 106 -26.12 -88.58 38.03
N THR A 107 -24.80 -88.54 37.84
CA THR A 107 -24.14 -87.49 37.04
C THR A 107 -23.98 -88.00 35.61
N LEU A 108 -24.51 -87.26 34.65
CA LEU A 108 -24.39 -87.55 33.22
C LEU A 108 -23.00 -87.15 32.72
N GLN A 109 -22.41 -87.97 31.85
CA GLN A 109 -21.12 -87.66 31.25
C GLN A 109 -21.31 -86.83 29.99
N LYS A 110 -20.39 -85.89 29.73
CA LYS A 110 -20.40 -85.16 28.46
C LYS A 110 -20.10 -86.13 27.32
N CYS A 111 -20.73 -85.92 26.17
CA CYS A 111 -20.38 -86.69 24.99
C CYS A 111 -18.91 -86.45 24.62
N PRO A 112 -18.11 -87.52 24.43
CA PRO A 112 -16.70 -87.38 24.09
C PRO A 112 -16.53 -86.73 22.71
N LYS A 113 -15.32 -86.23 22.43
CA LYS A 113 -14.97 -85.67 21.12
C LYS A 113 -15.26 -86.66 20.00
N GLY A 114 -15.70 -86.15 18.85
CA GLY A 114 -16.17 -86.97 17.73
C GLY A 114 -17.57 -87.55 17.91
N LYS A 115 -18.24 -87.29 19.05
CA LYS A 115 -19.65 -87.61 19.28
C LYS A 115 -20.44 -86.38 19.73
N TYR A 116 -21.75 -86.43 19.55
CA TYR A 116 -22.68 -85.39 19.95
C TYR A 116 -24.00 -86.01 20.44
N SER A 117 -24.74 -85.27 21.26
CA SER A 117 -26.14 -85.53 21.56
C SER A 117 -26.89 -84.19 21.57
N ALA A 118 -28.21 -84.21 21.61
CA ALA A 118 -29.01 -82.98 21.62
C ALA A 118 -28.71 -82.08 22.84
N THR A 119 -28.32 -82.67 23.98
CA THR A 119 -28.01 -81.97 25.22
C THR A 119 -26.51 -81.84 25.51
N GLY A 120 -25.66 -82.54 24.74
CA GLY A 120 -24.22 -82.62 24.97
C GLY A 120 -23.82 -83.61 26.07
N TYR A 121 -24.79 -84.29 26.69
CA TYR A 121 -24.55 -85.32 27.70
C TYR A 121 -25.09 -86.68 27.25
N ASP A 122 -24.56 -87.74 27.84
CA ASP A 122 -25.10 -89.09 27.75
C ASP A 122 -26.48 -89.19 28.44
N SER A 123 -27.19 -90.29 28.23
CA SER A 123 -28.55 -90.47 28.78
C SER A 123 -28.59 -91.10 30.17
N ASP A 124 -27.49 -91.71 30.62
CA ASP A 124 -27.48 -92.60 31.79
C ASP A 124 -26.23 -92.47 32.70
N GLY A 125 -25.29 -91.57 32.40
CA GLY A 125 -24.03 -91.42 33.13
C GLY A 125 -23.00 -92.53 32.87
N ALA A 126 -23.29 -93.47 31.97
CA ALA A 126 -22.42 -94.59 31.60
C ALA A 126 -21.86 -94.47 30.16
N GLY A 127 -22.10 -93.34 29.49
CA GLY A 127 -21.61 -93.03 28.14
C GLY A 127 -22.56 -93.45 27.00
N ALA A 128 -23.76 -93.95 27.29
CA ALA A 128 -24.74 -94.33 26.27
C ALA A 128 -25.57 -93.11 25.79
N GLY A 129 -25.92 -93.06 24.49
CA GLY A 129 -26.76 -91.98 23.93
C GLY A 129 -26.02 -90.86 23.19
N CYS A 130 -24.69 -90.93 23.08
CA CYS A 130 -23.90 -90.04 22.22
C CYS A 130 -23.71 -90.64 20.81
N THR A 131 -24.07 -89.86 19.79
CA THR A 131 -24.02 -90.24 18.38
C THR A 131 -22.71 -89.79 17.73
N ASN A 132 -22.11 -90.65 16.90
CA ASN A 132 -20.88 -90.34 16.18
C ASN A 132 -21.10 -89.23 15.14
N CYS A 133 -20.11 -88.35 14.99
CA CYS A 133 -20.04 -87.41 13.87
C CYS A 133 -19.76 -88.15 12.54
N SER A 134 -20.30 -87.63 11.43
CA SER A 134 -20.08 -88.21 10.10
C SER A 134 -18.69 -87.86 9.56
N PRO A 135 -18.07 -88.71 8.70
CA PRO A 135 -16.85 -88.38 7.95
C PRO A 135 -16.89 -86.97 7.36
N GLY A 136 -15.81 -86.22 7.51
CA GLY A 136 -15.73 -84.82 7.12
C GLY A 136 -16.16 -83.83 8.20
N THR A 137 -16.73 -84.26 9.32
CA THR A 137 -17.12 -83.40 10.46
C THR A 137 -16.54 -83.93 11.77
N THR A 138 -16.49 -83.12 12.83
CA THR A 138 -16.09 -83.58 14.17
C THR A 138 -16.61 -82.62 15.25
N THR A 139 -16.62 -83.06 16.51
CA THR A 139 -16.76 -82.19 17.68
C THR A 139 -15.39 -82.00 18.32
N SER A 140 -14.93 -80.76 18.38
CA SER A 140 -13.57 -80.43 18.86
C SER A 140 -13.44 -80.38 20.39
N SER A 141 -14.57 -80.33 21.09
CA SER A 141 -14.63 -80.35 22.55
C SER A 141 -15.74 -81.27 23.05
N GLU A 142 -15.57 -81.79 24.26
CA GLU A 142 -16.57 -82.63 24.93
C GLU A 142 -17.88 -81.86 25.15
N GLY A 143 -18.99 -82.55 24.93
CA GLY A 143 -20.35 -82.05 25.13
C GLY A 143 -20.85 -81.06 24.08
N GLN A 144 -20.20 -80.97 22.92
CA GLN A 144 -20.77 -80.25 21.78
C GLN A 144 -22.01 -80.97 21.23
N THR A 145 -22.99 -80.16 20.81
CA THR A 145 -24.29 -80.64 20.32
C THR A 145 -24.35 -80.72 18.79
N THR A 146 -23.29 -80.34 18.07
CA THR A 146 -23.25 -80.31 16.59
C THR A 146 -21.85 -80.56 16.04
N CYS A 147 -21.74 -81.33 14.95
CA CYS A 147 -20.47 -81.63 14.27
C CYS A 147 -20.19 -80.65 13.13
N SER A 148 -18.98 -80.11 13.01
CA SER A 148 -18.59 -79.22 11.89
C SER A 148 -17.10 -79.32 11.53
N CYS A 149 -16.75 -78.96 10.29
CA CYS A 149 -15.35 -78.83 9.86
C CYS A 149 -15.22 -77.78 8.75
N PRO A 150 -14.56 -76.62 8.99
CA PRO A 150 -14.53 -75.52 8.04
C PRO A 150 -13.55 -75.76 6.87
N LYS A 151 -13.80 -75.10 5.74
CA LYS A 151 -12.95 -75.10 4.55
C LYS A 151 -11.49 -74.78 4.88
N GLY A 152 -10.57 -75.49 4.22
CA GLY A 152 -9.13 -75.44 4.50
C GLY A 152 -8.67 -76.47 5.54
N LYS A 153 -9.61 -77.24 6.10
CA LYS A 153 -9.34 -78.38 6.98
C LYS A 153 -10.13 -79.61 6.56
N TYR A 154 -9.69 -80.79 6.96
CA TYR A 154 -10.36 -82.05 6.65
C TYR A 154 -10.42 -83.00 7.86
N SER A 155 -11.39 -83.93 7.85
CA SER A 155 -11.51 -85.01 8.85
C SER A 155 -11.78 -86.34 8.14
N GLY A 156 -10.77 -87.20 8.08
CA GLY A 156 -10.82 -88.43 7.28
C GLY A 156 -11.81 -89.49 7.80
N THR A 157 -11.98 -89.61 9.12
CA THR A 157 -12.79 -90.69 9.73
C THR A 157 -14.09 -90.21 10.35
N GLY A 158 -14.26 -88.89 10.60
CA GLY A 158 -15.50 -88.30 11.09
C GLY A 158 -15.88 -88.60 12.54
N TYR A 159 -15.51 -89.77 13.03
CA TYR A 159 -15.70 -90.19 14.41
C TYR A 159 -14.44 -90.87 14.90
N ASP A 160 -14.31 -90.85 16.21
CA ASP A 160 -13.15 -91.32 16.94
C ASP A 160 -13.53 -92.55 17.77
N SER A 161 -12.87 -93.68 17.50
CA SER A 161 -13.05 -94.92 18.26
C SER A 161 -12.16 -95.01 19.51
N ASP A 162 -11.15 -94.15 19.65
CA ASP A 162 -10.16 -94.19 20.73
C ASP A 162 -10.25 -93.02 21.74
N GLY A 163 -11.05 -91.99 21.44
CA GLY A 163 -11.35 -90.87 22.35
C GLY A 163 -10.27 -89.78 22.41
N THR A 164 -9.26 -89.80 21.54
CA THR A 164 -8.19 -88.78 21.47
C THR A 164 -8.57 -87.51 20.68
N GLY A 165 -9.66 -87.53 19.92
CA GLY A 165 -10.25 -86.40 19.22
C GLY A 165 -9.33 -85.82 18.16
N ALA A 166 -9.18 -86.50 17.02
CA ALA A 166 -8.62 -85.88 15.83
C ALA A 166 -9.58 -84.78 15.36
N GLY A 167 -9.30 -83.55 15.78
CA GLY A 167 -9.95 -82.36 15.25
C GLY A 167 -9.73 -82.25 13.73
N CYS A 168 -10.38 -81.27 13.12
CA CYS A 168 -10.11 -80.94 11.72
C CYS A 168 -8.62 -80.66 11.49
N THR A 169 -8.00 -81.44 10.61
CA THR A 169 -6.58 -81.31 10.26
C THR A 169 -6.43 -80.26 9.17
N ASP A 170 -5.49 -79.32 9.35
CA ASP A 170 -5.22 -78.30 8.34
C ASP A 170 -4.68 -78.92 7.05
N CYS A 171 -5.07 -78.36 5.91
CA CYS A 171 -4.45 -78.71 4.64
C CYS A 171 -2.98 -78.27 4.63
N SER A 172 -2.11 -79.12 4.07
CA SER A 172 -0.70 -78.78 3.85
C SER A 172 -0.57 -77.53 2.95
N PRO A 173 0.46 -76.69 3.13
CA PRO A 173 0.68 -75.51 2.30
C PRO A 173 0.63 -75.85 0.80
N GLY A 174 -0.13 -75.06 0.03
CA GLY A 174 -0.36 -75.31 -1.39
C GLY A 174 -1.56 -76.21 -1.70
N THR A 175 -2.36 -76.60 -0.70
CA THR A 175 -3.61 -77.35 -0.91
C THR A 175 -4.75 -76.80 -0.04
N THR A 176 -5.99 -77.02 -0.47
CA THR A 176 -7.21 -76.67 0.30
C THR A 176 -8.34 -77.67 0.03
N THR A 177 -9.42 -77.57 0.81
CA THR A 177 -10.67 -78.30 0.53
C THR A 177 -11.59 -77.45 -0.37
N SER A 178 -12.42 -78.09 -1.18
CA SER A 178 -13.38 -77.38 -2.04
C SER A 178 -14.48 -76.67 -1.23
N SER A 179 -14.91 -77.26 -0.10
CA SER A 179 -15.94 -76.74 0.81
C SER A 179 -15.68 -77.16 2.27
N ASP A 180 -16.58 -76.76 3.16
CA ASP A 180 -16.70 -77.34 4.51
C ASP A 180 -17.05 -78.83 4.43
N GLY A 181 -16.73 -79.59 5.48
CA GLY A 181 -17.18 -80.98 5.64
C GLY A 181 -16.41 -82.03 4.83
N GLN A 182 -15.18 -81.74 4.41
CA GLN A 182 -14.44 -82.60 3.48
C GLN A 182 -13.53 -83.62 4.20
N THR A 183 -13.32 -84.77 3.56
CA THR A 183 -12.51 -85.88 4.10
C THR A 183 -11.05 -85.86 3.63
N ALA A 184 -10.68 -84.99 2.69
CA ALA A 184 -9.32 -84.76 2.22
C ALA A 184 -9.16 -83.38 1.54
N CYS A 185 -7.93 -82.86 1.49
CA CYS A 185 -7.56 -81.68 0.70
C CYS A 185 -7.32 -82.10 -0.75
N SER A 186 -8.20 -81.66 -1.66
CA SER A 186 -8.21 -82.10 -3.06
C SER A 186 -7.95 -80.98 -4.06
N VAL A 187 -7.87 -79.72 -3.62
CA VAL A 187 -7.62 -78.56 -4.47
C VAL A 187 -6.17 -78.10 -4.28
N THR A 188 -5.40 -78.04 -5.37
CA THR A 188 -4.03 -77.50 -5.38
C THR A 188 -4.07 -75.99 -5.62
N LEU A 189 -3.35 -75.22 -4.80
CA LEU A 189 -3.22 -73.77 -4.91
C LEU A 189 -1.98 -73.39 -5.71
N HIS A 190 -2.05 -72.35 -6.55
CA HIS A 190 -0.90 -71.86 -7.30
C HIS A 190 -0.13 -70.83 -6.50
N LYS A 191 1.20 -70.83 -6.61
CA LYS A 191 2.04 -69.78 -6.02
C LYS A 191 1.72 -68.44 -6.69
N CYS A 192 1.70 -67.38 -5.90
CA CYS A 192 1.58 -66.03 -6.45
C CYS A 192 2.80 -65.72 -7.33
N PRO A 193 2.60 -65.27 -8.58
CA PRO A 193 3.72 -64.92 -9.46
C PRO A 193 4.47 -63.68 -8.95
N LYS A 194 5.72 -63.51 -9.38
CA LYS A 194 6.50 -62.28 -9.14
C LYS A 194 5.69 -61.01 -9.42
N GLY A 195 5.91 -59.99 -8.60
CA GLY A 195 5.14 -58.75 -8.61
C GLY A 195 3.78 -58.83 -7.91
N LYS A 196 3.36 -60.03 -7.44
CA LYS A 196 2.17 -60.23 -6.62
C LYS A 196 2.50 -60.93 -5.31
N TYR A 197 1.63 -60.76 -4.32
CA TYR A 197 1.75 -61.40 -3.01
C TYR A 197 0.37 -61.82 -2.48
N SER A 198 0.39 -62.74 -1.54
CA SER A 198 -0.75 -63.04 -0.66
C SER A 198 -0.22 -63.36 0.73
N ALA A 199 -1.08 -63.38 1.75
CA ALA A 199 -0.66 -63.68 3.11
C ALA A 199 0.05 -65.04 3.26
N THR A 200 -0.27 -66.00 2.39
CA THR A 200 0.29 -67.37 2.40
C THR A 200 1.27 -67.63 1.26
N GLY A 201 1.35 -66.74 0.27
CA GLY A 201 2.16 -66.93 -0.94
C GLY A 201 1.46 -67.76 -2.02
N TYR A 202 0.23 -68.20 -1.77
CA TYR A 202 -0.58 -68.97 -2.70
C TYR A 202 -1.91 -68.25 -2.99
N ASP A 203 -2.51 -68.52 -4.14
CA ASP A 203 -3.88 -68.10 -4.43
C ASP A 203 -4.87 -68.81 -3.48
N SER A 204 -6.07 -68.24 -3.33
CA SER A 204 -7.09 -68.80 -2.42
C SER A 204 -7.97 -69.87 -3.06
N ASP A 205 -7.94 -70.00 -4.38
CA ASP A 205 -8.90 -70.76 -5.17
C ASP A 205 -8.29 -71.64 -6.27
N GLY A 206 -6.96 -71.67 -6.41
CA GLY A 206 -6.27 -72.43 -7.45
C GLY A 206 -6.39 -71.85 -8.86
N THR A 207 -6.91 -70.63 -9.05
CA THR A 207 -7.08 -70.02 -10.39
C THR A 207 -6.01 -69.01 -10.78
N GLY A 208 -5.09 -68.67 -9.88
CA GLY A 208 -4.06 -67.64 -10.04
C GLY A 208 -4.54 -66.20 -9.78
N ALA A 209 -5.84 -65.98 -9.53
CA ALA A 209 -6.42 -64.64 -9.37
C ALA A 209 -6.40 -64.11 -7.93
N GLY A 210 -6.16 -64.97 -6.93
CA GLY A 210 -6.19 -64.60 -5.50
C GLY A 210 -4.96 -63.81 -4.99
N CYS A 211 -4.07 -63.38 -5.87
CA CYS A 211 -2.83 -62.69 -5.53
C CYS A 211 -2.94 -61.18 -5.78
N THR A 212 -2.50 -60.37 -4.82
CA THR A 212 -2.56 -58.91 -4.85
C THR A 212 -1.29 -58.34 -5.46
N ASP A 213 -1.42 -57.32 -6.31
CA ASP A 213 -0.27 -56.64 -6.92
C ASP A 213 0.56 -55.86 -5.89
N CYS A 214 1.88 -55.90 -6.03
CA CYS A 214 2.77 -55.02 -5.29
C CYS A 214 2.58 -53.56 -5.77
N SER A 215 2.59 -52.62 -4.82
CA SER A 215 2.48 -51.20 -5.14
C SER A 215 3.78 -50.66 -5.77
N PRO A 216 3.72 -49.61 -6.61
CA PRO A 216 4.91 -48.92 -7.11
C PRO A 216 5.90 -48.62 -5.98
N GLY A 217 7.18 -48.84 -6.25
CA GLY A 217 8.25 -48.77 -5.26
C GLY A 217 8.54 -50.09 -4.54
N THR A 218 7.72 -51.14 -4.71
CA THR A 218 7.94 -52.47 -4.10
C THR A 218 7.80 -53.58 -5.13
N THR A 219 8.36 -54.77 -4.87
CA THR A 219 8.16 -55.96 -5.74
C THR A 219 8.38 -57.25 -4.95
N THR A 220 7.93 -58.39 -5.48
CA THR A 220 8.34 -59.73 -5.05
C THR A 220 9.32 -60.30 -6.07
N SER A 221 10.51 -60.69 -5.61
CA SER A 221 11.60 -61.16 -6.48
C SER A 221 11.45 -62.63 -6.91
N SER A 222 10.54 -63.37 -6.28
CA SER A 222 10.33 -64.80 -6.50
C SER A 222 8.86 -65.19 -6.31
N ASP A 223 8.42 -66.24 -7.01
CA ASP A 223 7.07 -66.76 -6.86
C ASP A 223 6.79 -67.24 -5.43
N GLY A 224 5.61 -66.92 -4.92
CA GLY A 224 5.10 -67.31 -3.62
C GLY A 224 5.63 -66.50 -2.43
N GLN A 225 6.24 -65.34 -2.68
CA GLN A 225 6.69 -64.43 -1.64
C GLN A 225 5.49 -63.69 -1.01
N THR A 226 5.47 -63.60 0.31
CA THR A 226 4.31 -63.08 1.08
C THR A 226 4.37 -61.58 1.33
N THR A 227 5.42 -60.90 0.89
CA THR A 227 5.67 -59.48 1.18
C THR A 227 6.44 -58.80 0.05
N CYS A 228 5.97 -57.63 -0.37
CA CYS A 228 6.66 -56.79 -1.36
C CYS A 228 7.70 -55.90 -0.67
N SER A 229 8.92 -55.84 -1.18
CA SER A 229 9.94 -54.94 -0.66
C SER A 229 10.88 -54.46 -1.77
N CYS A 230 11.47 -53.28 -1.59
CA CYS A 230 12.51 -52.76 -2.46
C CYS A 230 13.51 -51.96 -1.63
N PRO A 231 14.73 -52.48 -1.41
CA PRO A 231 15.70 -51.85 -0.54
C PRO A 231 16.26 -50.55 -1.16
N LYS A 232 16.77 -49.67 -0.29
CA LYS A 232 17.57 -48.48 -0.66
C LYS A 232 18.61 -48.79 -1.74
N GLY A 233 18.90 -47.79 -2.58
CA GLY A 233 19.80 -47.91 -3.73
C GLY A 233 19.15 -48.55 -4.95
N LYS A 234 17.89 -49.02 -4.85
CA LYS A 234 17.10 -49.53 -5.97
C LYS A 234 15.73 -48.86 -6.04
N TYR A 235 15.07 -48.97 -7.19
CA TYR A 235 13.72 -48.44 -7.43
C TYR A 235 12.87 -49.41 -8.25
N SER A 236 11.54 -49.28 -8.12
CA SER A 236 10.56 -49.96 -8.99
C SER A 236 9.50 -48.96 -9.41
N ALA A 237 9.49 -48.58 -10.68
CA ALA A 237 8.58 -47.54 -11.17
C ALA A 237 7.11 -47.99 -11.22
N THR A 238 6.85 -49.27 -11.49
CA THR A 238 5.50 -49.78 -11.78
C THR A 238 4.94 -50.70 -10.69
N GLY A 239 5.77 -51.25 -9.80
CA GLY A 239 5.32 -52.10 -8.69
C GLY A 239 4.89 -53.51 -9.08
N TYR A 240 4.34 -53.70 -10.28
CA TYR A 240 3.95 -54.99 -10.83
C TYR A 240 4.57 -55.21 -12.22
N ASP A 241 4.72 -56.49 -12.55
CA ASP A 241 5.27 -56.99 -13.82
C ASP A 241 4.12 -57.56 -14.67
N SER A 242 3.89 -56.97 -15.84
CA SER A 242 2.86 -57.44 -16.80
C SER A 242 3.39 -58.45 -17.82
N ASP A 243 4.70 -58.69 -17.91
CA ASP A 243 5.34 -59.53 -18.93
C ASP A 243 5.99 -60.82 -18.39
N GLY A 244 6.12 -60.95 -17.07
CA GLY A 244 6.59 -62.17 -16.41
C GLY A 244 8.10 -62.40 -16.49
N THR A 245 8.89 -61.41 -16.94
CA THR A 245 10.35 -61.53 -17.05
C THR A 245 11.11 -61.04 -15.81
N GLY A 246 10.42 -60.48 -14.83
CA GLY A 246 10.98 -60.15 -13.52
C GLY A 246 11.90 -58.94 -13.53
N ALA A 247 11.32 -57.74 -13.65
CA ALA A 247 12.00 -56.54 -13.17
C ALA A 247 11.88 -56.50 -11.63
N GLY A 248 12.79 -57.22 -10.96
CA GLY A 248 13.12 -56.91 -9.58
C GLY A 248 13.58 -55.45 -9.45
N CYS A 249 13.76 -54.98 -8.23
CA CYS A 249 14.25 -53.63 -7.97
C CYS A 249 15.50 -53.28 -8.80
N THR A 250 15.36 -52.24 -9.62
CA THR A 250 16.42 -51.76 -10.53
C THR A 250 17.40 -50.91 -9.75
N ASP A 251 18.70 -51.15 -9.94
CA ASP A 251 19.75 -50.34 -9.32
C ASP A 251 19.70 -48.88 -9.80
N CYS A 252 19.88 -47.96 -8.86
CA CYS A 252 20.12 -46.56 -9.20
C CYS A 252 21.46 -46.42 -9.92
N SER A 253 21.52 -45.56 -10.94
CA SER A 253 22.78 -45.29 -11.66
C SER A 253 23.72 -44.44 -10.81
N PRO A 254 25.06 -44.56 -10.98
CA PRO A 254 26.03 -43.67 -10.35
C PRO A 254 25.63 -42.21 -10.47
N GLY A 255 25.75 -41.46 -9.37
CA GLY A 255 25.26 -40.10 -9.26
C GLY A 255 23.82 -39.97 -8.76
N THR A 256 23.05 -41.06 -8.63
CA THR A 256 21.68 -41.06 -8.08
C THR A 256 21.54 -42.11 -6.98
N THR A 257 20.53 -42.00 -6.11
CA THR A 257 20.22 -43.01 -5.08
C THR A 257 18.76 -42.89 -4.64
N THR A 258 18.24 -43.91 -3.95
CA THR A 258 16.99 -43.84 -3.17
C THR A 258 17.34 -43.80 -1.69
N SER A 259 16.86 -42.76 -0.99
CA SER A 259 17.20 -42.51 0.42
C SER A 259 16.39 -43.36 1.41
N SER A 260 15.33 -44.01 0.95
CA SER A 260 14.47 -44.91 1.71
C SER A 260 14.03 -46.09 0.87
N ASP A 261 13.67 -47.19 1.53
CA ASP A 261 12.99 -48.30 0.89
C ASP A 261 11.69 -47.81 0.22
N GLY A 262 11.25 -48.49 -0.84
CA GLY A 262 9.93 -48.20 -1.42
C GLY A 262 9.88 -47.03 -2.41
N GLN A 263 11.00 -46.43 -2.82
CA GLN A 263 10.99 -45.28 -3.74
C GLN A 263 10.82 -45.70 -5.21
N THR A 264 10.10 -44.87 -5.96
CA THR A 264 9.77 -45.11 -7.38
C THR A 264 10.77 -44.47 -8.35
N THR A 265 11.67 -43.60 -7.88
CA THR A 265 12.67 -42.88 -8.70
C THR A 265 13.97 -42.64 -7.93
N CYS A 266 15.11 -42.62 -8.64
CA CYS A 266 16.42 -42.27 -8.08
C CYS A 266 16.72 -40.79 -8.30
N SER A 267 17.22 -40.08 -7.28
CA SER A 267 17.63 -38.68 -7.43
C SER A 267 18.80 -38.32 -6.52
N CYS A 268 19.59 -37.31 -6.93
CA CYS A 268 20.62 -36.73 -6.08
C CYS A 268 20.77 -35.24 -6.39
N PRO A 269 20.31 -34.35 -5.50
CA PRO A 269 20.27 -32.92 -5.76
C PRO A 269 21.67 -32.30 -5.74
N LYS A 270 21.83 -31.19 -6.49
CA LYS A 270 23.04 -30.37 -6.54
C LYS A 270 23.57 -30.04 -5.14
N GLY A 271 24.89 -30.09 -4.99
CA GLY A 271 25.59 -29.91 -3.71
C GLY A 271 25.83 -31.22 -2.95
N LYS A 272 25.35 -32.35 -3.49
CA LYS A 272 25.63 -33.69 -2.98
C LYS A 272 26.04 -34.62 -4.14
N TYR A 273 26.75 -35.70 -3.82
CA TYR A 273 27.21 -36.68 -4.81
C TYR A 273 26.99 -38.13 -4.34
N SER A 274 26.92 -39.06 -5.30
CA SER A 274 26.87 -40.51 -5.04
C SER A 274 27.85 -41.22 -5.97
N GLY A 275 28.95 -41.74 -5.40
CA GLY A 275 30.04 -42.32 -6.18
C GLY A 275 29.72 -43.65 -6.86
N THR A 276 28.88 -44.49 -6.24
CA THR A 276 28.62 -45.87 -6.71
C THR A 276 27.23 -46.08 -7.27
N GLY A 277 26.24 -45.23 -6.97
CA GLY A 277 24.88 -45.34 -7.51
C GLY A 277 24.05 -46.49 -6.95
N TYR A 278 24.65 -47.63 -6.63
CA TYR A 278 23.97 -48.78 -6.04
C TYR A 278 24.53 -49.10 -4.65
N ASP A 279 23.65 -49.60 -3.79
CA ASP A 279 23.93 -50.06 -2.44
C ASP A 279 24.06 -51.58 -2.44
N SER A 280 25.31 -52.08 -2.44
CA SER A 280 25.59 -53.52 -2.39
C SER A 280 25.72 -54.07 -0.96
N ASP A 281 25.75 -53.21 0.06
CA ASP A 281 25.98 -53.59 1.46
C ASP A 281 24.80 -53.29 2.40
N GLY A 282 23.74 -52.66 1.90
CA GLY A 282 22.52 -52.33 2.64
C GLY A 282 22.67 -51.19 3.64
N THR A 283 23.79 -50.45 3.62
CA THR A 283 24.06 -49.35 4.57
C THR A 283 23.55 -48.00 4.11
N GLY A 284 23.09 -47.87 2.85
CA GLY A 284 22.39 -46.70 2.36
C GLY A 284 23.20 -45.42 2.51
N ALA A 285 24.36 -45.34 1.85
CA ALA A 285 25.00 -44.05 1.63
C ALA A 285 24.12 -43.25 0.66
N GLY A 286 23.14 -42.52 1.23
CA GLY A 286 22.45 -41.45 0.53
C GLY A 286 23.46 -40.46 -0.06
N CYS A 287 22.95 -39.51 -0.84
CA CYS A 287 23.80 -38.47 -1.40
C CYS A 287 24.68 -37.81 -0.33
N THR A 288 26.00 -37.92 -0.51
CA THR A 288 26.99 -37.38 0.41
C THR A 288 27.14 -35.89 0.15
N ASP A 289 27.09 -35.08 1.20
CA ASP A 289 27.30 -33.63 1.08
C ASP A 289 28.71 -33.33 0.57
N CYS A 290 28.82 -32.36 -0.32
CA CYS A 290 30.13 -31.83 -0.69
C CYS A 290 30.81 -31.21 0.53
N SER A 291 32.13 -31.44 0.66
CA SER A 291 32.92 -30.80 1.71
C SER A 291 32.90 -29.28 1.55
N PRO A 292 32.98 -28.51 2.65
CA PRO A 292 32.99 -27.04 2.59
C PRO A 292 34.01 -26.52 1.57
N GLY A 293 33.56 -25.64 0.68
CA GLY A 293 34.39 -25.13 -0.43
C GLY A 293 34.31 -25.93 -1.73
N THR A 294 33.45 -26.95 -1.83
CA THR A 294 33.20 -27.69 -3.08
C THR A 294 31.71 -27.89 -3.33
N THR A 295 31.32 -28.08 -4.60
CA THR A 295 29.94 -28.40 -5.00
C THR A 295 29.92 -29.28 -6.26
N THR A 296 28.74 -29.75 -6.64
CA THR A 296 28.51 -30.41 -7.93
C THR A 296 27.97 -29.40 -8.95
N SER A 297 28.29 -29.60 -10.24
CA SER A 297 27.84 -28.71 -11.31
C SER A 297 26.32 -28.81 -11.56
N SER A 298 25.74 -29.99 -11.36
CA SER A 298 24.32 -30.31 -11.55
C SER A 298 23.85 -31.38 -10.55
N ASP A 299 22.55 -31.71 -10.60
CA ASP A 299 22.01 -32.93 -10.02
C ASP A 299 22.69 -34.17 -10.67
N GLY A 300 22.70 -35.30 -9.96
CA GLY A 300 23.10 -36.57 -10.54
C GLY A 300 24.61 -36.81 -10.65
N GLN A 301 25.44 -36.12 -9.87
CA GLN A 301 26.90 -36.15 -10.03
C GLN A 301 27.59 -37.19 -9.13
N THR A 302 28.68 -37.76 -9.62
CA THR A 302 29.44 -38.82 -8.93
C THR A 302 30.57 -38.29 -8.04
N ALA A 303 30.89 -36.99 -8.12
CA ALA A 303 31.88 -36.32 -7.27
C ALA A 303 31.65 -34.79 -7.24
N CYS A 304 32.12 -34.14 -6.18
CA CYS A 304 32.19 -32.68 -6.08
C CYS A 304 33.40 -32.17 -6.87
N SER A 305 33.17 -31.72 -8.10
CA SER A 305 34.22 -31.29 -9.03
C SER A 305 34.38 -29.78 -9.13
N VAL A 306 33.44 -29.00 -8.57
CA VAL A 306 33.47 -27.54 -8.63
C VAL A 306 34.03 -27.00 -7.32
N THR A 307 35.13 -26.25 -7.39
CA THR A 307 35.72 -25.56 -6.23
C THR A 307 35.05 -24.19 -6.07
N LEU A 308 34.56 -23.92 -4.86
CA LEU A 308 33.97 -22.63 -4.51
C LEU A 308 35.04 -21.69 -3.96
N HIS A 309 34.95 -20.41 -4.31
CA HIS A 309 35.87 -19.39 -3.81
C HIS A 309 35.37 -18.84 -2.47
N LYS A 310 36.29 -18.61 -1.53
CA LYS A 310 35.98 -17.92 -0.27
C LYS A 310 35.48 -16.51 -0.57
N CYS A 311 34.47 -16.06 0.17
CA CYS A 311 34.06 -14.66 0.10
C CYS A 311 35.23 -13.75 0.55
N PRO A 312 35.66 -12.78 -0.27
CA PRO A 312 36.76 -11.89 0.09
C PRO A 312 36.40 -11.00 1.29
N LYS A 313 37.42 -10.55 2.04
CA LYS A 313 37.25 -9.63 3.17
C LYS A 313 36.34 -8.45 2.79
N GLY A 314 35.34 -8.18 3.64
CA GLY A 314 34.30 -7.17 3.39
C GLY A 314 33.03 -7.72 2.76
N LYS A 315 32.99 -9.01 2.40
CA LYS A 315 31.78 -9.72 1.96
C LYS A 315 31.56 -11.01 2.78
N TYR A 316 30.32 -11.45 2.89
CA TYR A 316 29.93 -12.67 3.59
C TYR A 316 28.89 -13.48 2.81
N SER A 317 28.75 -14.76 3.12
CA SER A 317 27.63 -15.60 2.69
C SER A 317 27.27 -16.57 3.81
N ALA A 318 26.10 -17.21 3.77
CA ALA A 318 25.70 -18.16 4.82
C ALA A 318 26.73 -19.29 5.05
N THR A 319 27.53 -19.63 4.03
CA THR A 319 28.55 -20.69 4.09
C THR A 319 29.98 -20.16 4.09
N GLY A 320 30.19 -18.85 3.87
CA GLY A 320 31.52 -18.23 3.69
C GLY A 320 32.12 -18.44 2.29
N TYR A 321 31.42 -19.14 1.40
CA TYR A 321 31.85 -19.40 0.02
C TYR A 321 30.80 -18.87 -0.97
N ASP A 322 31.24 -18.50 -2.16
CA ASP A 322 30.36 -18.19 -3.27
C ASP A 322 29.80 -19.47 -3.91
N SER A 323 28.51 -19.48 -4.24
CA SER A 323 27.78 -20.59 -4.86
C SER A 323 28.19 -20.92 -6.30
N ASP A 324 28.77 -19.99 -7.06
CA ASP A 324 29.14 -20.21 -8.46
C ASP A 324 30.65 -20.20 -8.74
N GLY A 325 31.47 -19.96 -7.71
CA GLY A 325 32.92 -19.92 -7.81
C GLY A 325 33.49 -18.69 -8.52
N THR A 326 32.71 -17.62 -8.74
CA THR A 326 33.18 -16.39 -9.42
C THR A 326 33.48 -15.21 -8.48
N GLY A 327 33.10 -15.32 -7.21
CA GLY A 327 33.16 -14.27 -6.18
C GLY A 327 31.91 -13.36 -6.11
N ALA A 328 30.91 -13.56 -6.98
CA ALA A 328 29.74 -12.69 -7.12
C ALA A 328 28.57 -13.01 -6.15
N GLY A 329 28.43 -14.25 -5.69
CA GLY A 329 27.36 -14.66 -4.76
C GLY A 329 27.59 -14.30 -3.29
N CYS A 330 28.62 -13.50 -2.99
CA CYS A 330 28.88 -12.99 -1.64
C CYS A 330 28.19 -11.62 -1.44
N THR A 331 27.53 -11.47 -0.29
CA THR A 331 26.83 -10.24 0.11
C THR A 331 27.81 -9.25 0.73
N ASP A 332 27.75 -7.99 0.31
CA ASP A 332 28.58 -6.92 0.90
C ASP A 332 28.20 -6.66 2.36
N CYS A 333 29.20 -6.39 3.20
CA CYS A 333 28.95 -5.88 4.54
C CYS A 333 28.26 -4.51 4.47
N SER A 334 27.31 -4.28 5.38
CA SER A 334 26.67 -2.97 5.51
C SER A 334 27.71 -1.90 5.86
N PRO A 335 27.53 -0.64 5.42
CA PRO A 335 28.44 0.45 5.75
C PRO A 335 28.71 0.53 7.26
N GLY A 336 29.98 0.61 7.65
CA GLY A 336 30.41 0.59 9.05
C GLY A 336 30.67 -0.80 9.64
N THR A 337 30.62 -1.87 8.84
CA THR A 337 31.01 -3.22 9.26
C THR A 337 31.90 -3.90 8.22
N THR A 338 32.72 -4.85 8.66
CA THR A 338 33.53 -5.70 7.78
C THR A 338 33.67 -7.10 8.37
N THR A 339 34.24 -8.02 7.59
CA THR A 339 34.67 -9.33 8.07
C THR A 339 36.12 -9.27 8.56
N SER A 340 36.47 -10.10 9.54
CA SER A 340 37.85 -10.16 10.06
C SER A 340 38.85 -10.76 9.06
N SER A 341 38.36 -11.58 8.13
CA SER A 341 39.16 -12.29 7.12
C SER A 341 38.28 -12.73 5.94
N ASP A 342 38.90 -13.36 4.92
CA ASP A 342 38.18 -14.07 3.87
C ASP A 342 37.40 -15.27 4.45
N GLY A 343 36.29 -15.62 3.81
CA GLY A 343 35.52 -16.83 4.09
C GLY A 343 34.57 -16.76 5.28
N GLN A 344 34.24 -15.56 5.75
CA GLN A 344 33.41 -15.37 6.94
C GLN A 344 31.92 -15.46 6.62
N THR A 345 31.15 -15.94 7.60
CA THR A 345 29.69 -16.12 7.47
C THR A 345 28.88 -14.92 7.94
N ALA A 346 29.53 -13.91 8.52
CA ALA A 346 28.92 -12.67 8.97
C ALA A 346 29.96 -11.53 9.09
N CYS A 347 29.49 -10.29 9.01
CA CYS A 347 30.29 -9.09 9.29
C CYS A 347 30.33 -8.87 10.81
N SER A 348 31.43 -9.26 11.44
CA SER A 348 31.59 -9.24 12.90
C SER A 348 32.46 -8.08 13.42
N VAL A 349 33.13 -7.35 12.52
CA VAL A 349 33.99 -6.23 12.88
C VAL A 349 33.25 -4.93 12.62
N THR A 350 33.07 -4.10 13.65
CA THR A 350 32.54 -2.74 13.52
C THR A 350 33.67 -1.79 13.15
N LEU A 351 33.47 -1.01 12.09
CA LEU A 351 34.42 0.00 11.63
C LEU A 351 34.08 1.35 12.27
N HIS A 352 35.11 2.14 12.60
CA HIS A 352 34.92 3.48 13.14
C HIS A 352 34.86 4.50 12.00
N LYS A 353 33.98 5.49 12.12
CA LYS A 353 33.95 6.61 11.17
C LYS A 353 35.27 7.35 11.24
N CYS A 354 35.79 7.75 10.08
CA CYS A 354 36.95 8.63 10.04
C CYS A 354 36.61 9.96 10.73
N PRO A 355 37.37 10.38 11.75
CA PRO A 355 37.11 11.63 12.44
C PRO A 355 37.32 12.83 11.50
N LYS A 356 36.73 13.98 11.86
CA LYS A 356 36.97 15.26 11.16
C LYS A 356 38.45 15.52 10.88
N GLY A 357 38.75 16.10 9.72
CA GLY A 357 40.11 16.31 9.23
C GLY A 357 40.76 15.08 8.59
N LYS A 358 40.13 13.91 8.65
CA LYS A 358 40.57 12.69 7.96
C LYS A 358 39.48 12.14 7.04
N TYR A 359 39.89 11.33 6.07
CA TYR A 359 39.00 10.67 5.11
C TYR A 359 39.48 9.26 4.75
N SER A 360 38.59 8.47 4.19
CA SER A 360 38.90 7.22 3.50
C SER A 360 37.91 7.03 2.36
N ALA A 361 38.16 6.10 1.44
CA ALA A 361 37.25 5.87 0.31
C ALA A 361 35.81 5.50 0.74
N THR A 362 35.65 4.91 1.93
CA THR A 362 34.36 4.47 2.47
C THR A 362 33.84 5.33 3.63
N GLY A 363 34.67 6.24 4.16
CA GLY A 363 34.36 7.06 5.34
C GLY A 363 34.58 6.32 6.66
N TYR A 364 35.05 5.08 6.63
CA TYR A 364 35.37 4.30 7.81
C TYR A 364 36.84 3.87 7.79
N ASP A 365 37.39 3.52 8.95
CA ASP A 365 38.67 2.82 9.04
C ASP A 365 38.60 1.44 8.36
N SER A 366 39.76 0.81 8.13
CA SER A 366 39.84 -0.46 7.39
C SER A 366 39.82 -1.70 8.29
N ASP A 367 39.97 -1.52 9.59
CA ASP A 367 40.18 -2.60 10.56
C ASP A 367 39.44 -2.43 11.90
N GLY A 368 38.65 -1.37 12.09
CA GLY A 368 37.92 -1.12 13.32
C GLY A 368 38.78 -0.63 14.50
N THR A 369 40.04 -0.24 14.28
CA THR A 369 40.93 0.25 15.34
C THR A 369 40.93 1.77 15.51
N GLY A 370 40.25 2.50 14.62
CA GLY A 370 40.33 3.96 14.47
C GLY A 370 41.57 4.44 13.70
N ALA A 371 42.49 3.54 13.35
CA ALA A 371 43.66 3.82 12.52
C ALA A 371 43.38 3.42 11.06
N GLY A 372 43.85 4.22 10.09
CA GLY A 372 43.68 3.94 8.65
C GLY A 372 42.90 4.99 7.86
N CYS A 373 42.46 6.07 8.52
CA CYS A 373 41.96 7.26 7.84
C CYS A 373 43.13 8.20 7.47
N THR A 374 43.13 8.68 6.24
CA THR A 374 44.15 9.57 5.68
C THR A 374 43.86 11.02 6.07
N ASP A 375 44.89 11.77 6.44
CA ASP A 375 44.75 13.20 6.71
C ASP A 375 44.38 13.98 5.45
N CYS A 376 43.51 14.98 5.60
CA CYS A 376 43.28 15.95 4.55
C CYS A 376 44.54 16.81 4.32
N SER A 377 44.81 17.14 3.06
CA SER A 377 45.91 18.04 2.71
C SER A 377 45.58 19.49 3.12
N PRO A 378 46.59 20.32 3.42
CA PRO A 378 46.44 21.78 3.59
C PRO A 378 45.53 22.39 2.52
N GLY A 379 44.59 23.23 2.96
CA GLY A 379 43.57 23.83 2.10
C GLY A 379 42.28 23.02 1.96
N THR A 380 42.22 21.81 2.49
CA THR A 380 41.00 20.96 2.49
C THR A 380 40.70 20.41 3.89
N THR A 381 39.46 20.00 4.15
CA THR A 381 39.09 19.32 5.41
C THR A 381 37.82 18.49 5.21
N THR A 382 37.54 17.58 6.14
CA THR A 382 36.20 17.01 6.33
C THR A 382 35.50 17.75 7.47
N SER A 383 34.23 18.11 7.28
CA SER A 383 33.45 18.89 8.26
C SER A 383 32.67 18.01 9.25
N SER A 384 32.61 16.71 8.98
CA SER A 384 31.85 15.73 9.75
C SER A 384 32.53 14.36 9.73
N ASP A 385 32.31 13.57 10.77
CA ASP A 385 32.84 12.21 10.83
C ASP A 385 32.28 11.35 9.68
N GLY A 386 33.17 10.58 9.07
CA GLY A 386 32.87 9.59 8.03
C GLY A 386 32.69 10.15 6.63
N GLN A 387 33.20 11.35 6.36
CA GLN A 387 33.19 11.93 5.03
C GLN A 387 34.29 11.30 4.15
N THR A 388 33.95 11.00 2.90
CA THR A 388 34.82 10.22 1.99
C THR A 388 35.80 11.07 1.19
N THR A 389 35.65 12.39 1.22
CA THR A 389 36.44 13.33 0.42
C THR A 389 36.70 14.61 1.21
N CYS A 390 37.92 15.13 1.15
CA CYS A 390 38.27 16.44 1.69
C CYS A 390 37.93 17.53 0.68
N SER A 391 37.25 18.59 1.10
CA SER A 391 37.00 19.76 0.27
C SER A 391 36.96 21.04 1.09
N CYS A 392 37.27 22.16 0.45
CA CYS A 392 37.07 23.48 1.04
C CYS A 392 36.63 24.45 -0.05
N PRO A 393 35.35 24.86 -0.06
CA PRO A 393 34.81 25.67 -1.14
C PRO A 393 35.36 27.10 -1.11
N LYS A 394 35.39 27.74 -2.28
CA LYS A 394 35.78 29.13 -2.47
C LYS A 394 35.09 30.07 -1.48
N GLY A 395 35.84 31.01 -0.92
CA GLY A 395 35.40 31.91 0.15
C GLY A 395 35.67 31.39 1.56
N LYS A 396 36.25 30.19 1.68
CA LYS A 396 36.76 29.63 2.94
C LYS A 396 38.16 29.07 2.76
N TYR A 397 38.92 28.96 3.85
CA TYR A 397 40.28 28.42 3.83
C TYR A 397 40.54 27.44 4.98
N SER A 398 41.56 26.59 4.82
CA SER A 398 42.07 25.72 5.89
C SER A 398 43.59 25.79 5.92
N GLY A 399 44.14 26.48 6.93
CA GLY A 399 45.57 26.78 7.01
C GLY A 399 46.48 25.56 7.20
N THR A 400 46.03 24.57 7.98
CA THR A 400 46.81 23.36 8.27
C THR A 400 46.35 22.15 7.47
N GLY A 401 45.06 22.04 7.12
CA GLY A 401 44.48 20.87 6.42
C GLY A 401 44.45 19.57 7.23
N TYR A 402 45.37 19.39 8.17
CA TYR A 402 45.34 18.33 9.19
C TYR A 402 44.80 18.89 10.51
N ASP A 403 43.88 18.14 11.08
CA ASP A 403 43.36 18.33 12.43
C ASP A 403 43.99 17.29 13.36
N SER A 404 45.07 17.67 14.03
CA SER A 404 45.76 16.79 14.99
C SER A 404 45.10 16.77 16.37
N ASP A 405 44.14 17.66 16.64
CA ASP A 405 43.49 17.79 17.96
C ASP A 405 42.04 17.30 18.00
N GLY A 406 41.45 16.96 16.84
CA GLY A 406 40.12 16.39 16.70
C GLY A 406 38.99 17.39 16.97
N THR A 407 39.28 18.69 17.09
CA THR A 407 38.27 19.71 17.41
C THR A 407 37.53 20.23 16.18
N GLY A 408 38.01 19.94 14.97
CA GLY A 408 37.31 20.18 13.73
C GLY A 408 37.04 21.65 13.48
N ALA A 409 38.08 22.48 13.52
CA ALA A 409 38.01 23.78 12.86
C ALA A 409 37.94 23.51 11.36
N GLY A 410 36.73 23.26 10.85
CA GLY A 410 36.49 23.09 9.42
C GLY A 410 36.93 24.33 8.64
N CYS A 411 36.52 24.41 7.37
CA CYS A 411 36.83 25.56 6.55
C CYS A 411 36.44 26.88 7.23
N THR A 412 37.44 27.72 7.50
CA THR A 412 37.27 29.01 8.14
C THR A 412 36.81 30.00 7.09
N ASP A 413 35.72 30.73 7.37
CA ASP A 413 35.22 31.76 6.47
C ASP A 413 36.25 32.87 6.29
N CYS A 414 36.39 33.35 5.06
CA CYS A 414 37.15 34.57 4.81
C CYS A 414 36.50 35.75 5.52
N SER A 415 37.32 36.63 6.10
CA SER A 415 36.83 37.86 6.71
C SER A 415 36.14 38.74 5.66
N PRO A 416 35.11 39.53 6.03
CA PRO A 416 34.42 40.41 5.09
C PRO A 416 35.40 41.26 4.28
N GLY A 417 35.24 41.28 2.95
CA GLY A 417 36.16 41.97 2.03
C GLY A 417 37.34 41.13 1.55
N THR A 418 37.39 39.83 1.85
CA THR A 418 38.40 38.91 1.30
C THR A 418 37.76 37.60 0.81
N THR A 419 38.41 36.92 -0.13
CA THR A 419 38.02 35.59 -0.62
C THR A 419 39.25 34.77 -1.01
N THR A 420 39.04 33.51 -1.33
CA THR A 420 40.05 32.64 -1.93
C THR A 420 39.96 32.70 -3.46
N SER A 421 41.07 32.50 -4.16
CA SER A 421 41.09 32.48 -5.63
C SER A 421 40.29 31.30 -6.21
N SER A 422 40.35 30.14 -5.54
CA SER A 422 39.67 28.89 -5.88
C SER A 422 39.27 28.11 -4.63
N ASP A 423 38.67 26.93 -4.82
CA ASP A 423 38.56 25.90 -3.79
C ASP A 423 39.96 25.44 -3.34
N GLY A 424 40.05 24.89 -2.14
CA GLY A 424 41.25 24.19 -1.66
C GLY A 424 42.40 25.09 -1.18
N GLN A 425 42.13 26.34 -0.80
CA GLN A 425 43.18 27.31 -0.47
C GLN A 425 43.50 27.34 1.03
N THR A 426 44.76 27.65 1.34
CA THR A 426 45.27 27.73 2.73
C THR A 426 45.14 29.11 3.36
N ALA A 427 44.75 30.13 2.59
CA ALA A 427 44.50 31.49 3.06
C ALA A 427 43.59 32.28 2.10
N CYS A 428 42.93 33.32 2.62
CA CYS A 428 42.19 34.30 1.82
C CYS A 428 43.16 35.33 1.26
N SER A 429 43.52 35.19 -0.02
CA SER A 429 44.54 36.02 -0.68
C SER A 429 43.96 37.06 -1.63
N VAL A 430 42.66 36.99 -1.95
CA VAL A 430 41.98 37.93 -2.85
C VAL A 430 41.25 38.97 -2.01
N THR A 431 41.52 40.25 -2.25
CA THR A 431 40.80 41.37 -1.63
C THR A 431 39.62 41.76 -2.51
N LEU A 432 38.43 41.87 -1.92
CA LEU A 432 37.20 42.27 -2.60
C LEU A 432 36.98 43.77 -2.42
N HIS A 433 36.51 44.46 -3.47
CA HIS A 433 36.19 45.88 -3.38
C HIS A 433 34.73 46.10 -3.00
N LYS A 434 34.46 47.16 -2.24
CA LYS A 434 33.08 47.56 -1.91
C LYS A 434 32.32 47.91 -3.19
N CYS A 435 31.05 47.52 -3.27
CA CYS A 435 30.19 47.95 -4.35
C CYS A 435 30.01 49.48 -4.31
N PRO A 436 30.29 50.21 -5.42
CA PRO A 436 30.13 51.66 -5.47
C PRO A 436 28.68 52.10 -5.24
N LYS A 437 28.47 53.33 -4.76
CA LYS A 437 27.14 53.94 -4.63
C LYS A 437 26.32 53.78 -5.91
N GLY A 438 25.07 53.35 -5.78
CA GLY A 438 24.17 53.03 -6.90
C GLY A 438 24.24 51.57 -7.37
N LYS A 439 25.13 50.76 -6.80
CA LYS A 439 25.18 49.31 -6.98
C LYS A 439 25.17 48.58 -5.63
N TYR A 440 24.69 47.33 -5.63
CA TYR A 440 24.63 46.49 -4.44
C TYR A 440 25.03 45.05 -4.75
N SER A 441 25.36 44.29 -3.71
CA SER A 441 25.51 42.83 -3.78
C SER A 441 25.06 42.23 -2.45
N ALA A 442 24.87 40.91 -2.38
CA ALA A 442 24.45 40.28 -1.12
C ALA A 442 25.39 40.55 0.07
N THR A 443 26.69 40.77 -0.20
CA THR A 443 27.72 41.01 0.82
C THR A 443 28.18 42.47 0.90
N GLY A 444 27.77 43.32 -0.06
CA GLY A 444 28.27 44.67 -0.21
C GLY A 444 29.64 44.77 -0.90
N TYR A 445 30.23 43.65 -1.30
CA TYR A 445 31.50 43.59 -2.04
C TYR A 445 31.33 42.94 -3.41
N ASP A 446 32.27 43.20 -4.32
CA ASP A 446 32.39 42.48 -5.59
C ASP A 446 32.66 40.97 -5.36
N SER A 447 32.51 40.15 -6.39
CA SER A 447 32.66 38.69 -6.26
C SER A 447 34.07 38.18 -6.56
N ASP A 448 34.93 39.01 -7.17
CA ASP A 448 36.20 38.60 -7.74
C ASP A 448 37.37 39.57 -7.49
N GLY A 449 37.15 40.66 -6.75
CA GLY A 449 38.18 41.68 -6.49
C GLY A 449 38.47 42.61 -7.66
N THR A 450 37.72 42.55 -8.77
CA THR A 450 37.93 43.42 -9.94
C THR A 450 36.93 44.58 -10.03
N GLY A 451 35.99 44.69 -9.10
CA GLY A 451 34.87 45.61 -9.14
C GLY A 451 33.67 45.12 -9.96
N ALA A 452 33.73 43.91 -10.53
CA ALA A 452 32.66 43.27 -11.27
C ALA A 452 31.73 42.44 -10.34
N GLY A 453 30.45 42.29 -10.71
CA GLY A 453 29.49 41.48 -9.94
C GLY A 453 28.62 42.25 -8.94
N CYS A 454 28.79 43.56 -8.81
CA CYS A 454 27.80 44.43 -8.17
C CYS A 454 26.64 44.71 -9.13
N THR A 455 25.42 44.53 -8.66
CA THR A 455 24.18 44.74 -9.42
C THR A 455 23.74 46.19 -9.33
N ASP A 456 23.35 46.78 -10.47
CA ASP A 456 22.81 48.14 -10.51
C ASP A 456 21.48 48.23 -9.76
N CYS A 457 21.26 49.33 -9.05
CA CYS A 457 19.95 49.65 -8.52
C CYS A 457 18.94 49.82 -9.66
N SER A 458 17.71 49.36 -9.46
CA SER A 458 16.63 49.56 -10.44
C SER A 458 16.35 51.05 -10.63
N PRO A 459 15.89 51.49 -11.82
CA PRO A 459 15.56 52.88 -12.08
C PRO A 459 14.66 53.47 -10.99
N GLY A 460 15.03 54.65 -10.46
CA GLY A 460 14.33 55.30 -9.36
C GLY A 460 14.77 54.87 -7.95
N THR A 461 15.84 54.06 -7.82
CA THR A 461 16.41 53.69 -6.52
C THR A 461 17.93 53.84 -6.51
N THR A 462 18.53 54.05 -5.32
CA THR A 462 19.98 54.09 -5.12
C THR A 462 20.37 53.55 -3.75
N THR A 463 21.68 53.41 -3.51
CA THR A 463 22.24 53.12 -2.18
C THR A 463 22.66 54.41 -1.48
N SER A 464 22.66 54.39 -0.14
CA SER A 464 23.07 55.55 0.68
C SER A 464 24.59 55.79 0.66
N SER A 465 25.39 54.75 0.43
CA SER A 465 26.86 54.80 0.38
C SER A 465 27.42 53.61 -0.42
N ASP A 466 28.75 53.55 -0.54
CA ASP A 466 29.45 52.34 -0.98
C ASP A 466 29.24 51.18 0.01
N GLY A 467 29.29 49.96 -0.49
CA GLY A 467 29.31 48.74 0.32
C GLY A 467 27.93 48.27 0.81
N GLN A 468 26.84 48.79 0.23
CA GLN A 468 25.49 48.48 0.68
C GLN A 468 24.97 47.16 0.08
N THR A 469 24.15 46.45 0.85
CA THR A 469 23.59 45.16 0.43
C THR A 469 22.22 45.29 -0.24
N THR A 470 21.62 46.48 -0.21
CA THR A 470 20.30 46.76 -0.81
C THR A 470 20.20 48.23 -1.28
N CYS A 471 19.38 48.47 -2.29
CA CYS A 471 18.98 49.82 -2.71
C CYS A 471 17.80 50.28 -1.86
N SER A 472 18.09 51.10 -0.86
CA SER A 472 17.11 51.51 0.17
C SER A 472 16.62 52.95 0.00
N ILE A 473 17.22 53.73 -0.91
CA ILE A 473 16.82 55.11 -1.17
C ILE A 473 15.98 55.15 -2.45
N THR A 474 14.78 55.71 -2.34
CA THR A 474 13.90 55.99 -3.49
C THR A 474 14.17 57.39 -4.01
N LEU A 475 14.52 57.49 -5.29
CA LEU A 475 14.80 58.75 -5.97
C LEU A 475 13.49 59.40 -6.42
N GLN A 476 13.40 60.74 -6.35
CA GLN A 476 12.23 61.48 -6.81
C GLN A 476 12.36 61.81 -8.29
N ARG A 477 11.25 61.79 -9.02
CA ARG A 477 11.20 62.24 -10.42
C ARG A 477 11.44 63.75 -10.47
N CYS A 478 12.26 64.20 -11.43
CA CYS A 478 12.48 65.64 -11.62
C CYS A 478 11.16 66.35 -11.97
N PRO A 479 10.74 67.38 -11.22
CA PRO A 479 9.47 68.06 -11.48
C PRO A 479 9.43 68.72 -12.87
N LYS A 480 8.23 68.91 -13.41
CA LYS A 480 7.99 69.69 -14.63
C LYS A 480 8.78 71.01 -14.63
N GLY A 481 9.46 71.29 -15.74
CA GLY A 481 10.37 72.45 -15.89
C GLY A 481 11.81 72.19 -15.43
N LYS A 482 12.10 70.98 -14.93
CA LYS A 482 13.45 70.50 -14.62
C LYS A 482 13.73 69.15 -15.26
N TYR A 483 15.00 68.81 -15.43
CA TYR A 483 15.45 67.54 -15.99
C TYR A 483 16.75 67.05 -15.33
N SER A 484 17.06 65.77 -15.50
CA SER A 484 18.37 65.19 -15.20
C SER A 484 18.70 64.12 -16.24
N ALA A 485 19.92 63.60 -16.28
CA ALA A 485 20.27 62.55 -17.25
C ALA A 485 19.40 61.29 -17.14
N THR A 486 18.91 60.97 -15.94
CA THR A 486 18.09 59.78 -15.65
C THR A 486 16.60 60.08 -15.47
N GLY A 487 16.22 61.36 -15.38
CA GLY A 487 14.86 61.79 -15.02
C GLY A 487 14.56 61.75 -13.51
N TYR A 488 15.51 61.31 -12.69
CA TYR A 488 15.39 61.30 -11.23
C TYR A 488 16.44 62.20 -10.58
N ASP A 489 16.22 62.61 -9.34
CA ASP A 489 17.25 63.22 -8.50
C ASP A 489 18.37 62.21 -8.14
N SER A 490 19.41 62.67 -7.45
CA SER A 490 20.58 61.84 -7.13
C SER A 490 20.55 61.25 -5.70
N ASP A 491 19.67 61.77 -4.85
CA ASP A 491 19.66 61.53 -3.40
C ASP A 491 18.25 61.34 -2.80
N GLY A 492 17.17 61.40 -3.60
CA GLY A 492 15.79 61.32 -3.12
C GLY A 492 15.25 62.62 -2.49
N ALA A 493 16.01 63.73 -2.48
CA ALA A 493 15.61 65.00 -1.89
C ALA A 493 14.96 65.99 -2.88
N GLY A 494 14.94 65.68 -4.18
CA GLY A 494 14.31 66.46 -5.25
C GLY A 494 15.07 67.73 -5.67
N ALA A 495 16.27 67.97 -5.13
CA ALA A 495 16.99 69.23 -5.28
C ALA A 495 17.93 69.28 -6.51
N ASP A 496 18.51 68.16 -6.92
CA ASP A 496 19.60 68.10 -7.91
C ASP A 496 19.14 68.13 -9.39
N CYS A 497 17.85 68.34 -9.64
CA CYS A 497 17.33 68.47 -11.00
C CYS A 497 17.69 69.82 -11.61
N THR A 498 18.18 69.79 -12.85
CA THR A 498 18.61 70.98 -13.60
C THR A 498 17.38 71.69 -14.19
N ASN A 499 17.28 73.01 -14.01
CA ASN A 499 16.20 73.79 -14.61
C ASN A 499 16.31 73.79 -16.14
N CYS A 500 15.18 73.77 -16.84
CA CYS A 500 15.17 74.05 -18.27
C CYS A 500 15.72 75.46 -18.54
N SER A 501 16.48 75.61 -19.63
CA SER A 501 16.98 76.90 -20.08
C SER A 501 15.81 77.86 -20.38
N PRO A 502 15.98 79.18 -20.17
CA PRO A 502 14.95 80.16 -20.50
C PRO A 502 14.44 79.99 -21.94
N GLY A 503 13.11 79.98 -22.12
CA GLY A 503 12.47 79.72 -23.41
C GLY A 503 12.29 78.23 -23.77
N THR A 504 12.63 77.31 -22.86
CA THR A 504 12.37 75.86 -23.03
C THR A 504 11.68 75.27 -21.81
N THR A 505 10.92 74.19 -21.99
CA THR A 505 10.28 73.45 -20.92
C THR A 505 10.09 71.97 -21.26
N ASN A 506 9.56 71.21 -20.32
CA ASN A 506 8.99 69.88 -20.53
C ASN A 506 7.56 69.85 -19.98
N ASN A 507 6.78 68.83 -20.32
CA ASN A 507 5.35 68.76 -20.01
C ASN A 507 4.99 67.78 -18.89
N ALA A 508 5.95 67.05 -18.34
CA ALA A 508 5.70 66.03 -17.33
C ALA A 508 6.91 65.86 -16.39
N ASP A 509 6.68 65.24 -15.24
CA ASP A 509 7.75 64.89 -14.31
C ASP A 509 8.64 63.77 -14.86
N GLY A 510 9.88 63.74 -14.42
CA GLY A 510 10.88 62.72 -14.72
C GLY A 510 11.41 62.72 -16.15
N GLN A 511 11.45 63.90 -16.77
CA GLN A 511 11.97 64.07 -18.13
C GLN A 511 13.48 64.19 -18.12
N THR A 512 14.12 63.67 -19.17
CA THR A 512 15.58 63.71 -19.33
C THR A 512 16.09 64.90 -20.14
N SER A 513 15.17 65.70 -20.68
CA SER A 513 15.47 66.92 -21.43
C SER A 513 14.26 67.88 -21.45
N CYS A 514 14.45 69.06 -22.03
CA CYS A 514 13.41 70.08 -22.19
C CYS A 514 13.13 70.32 -23.69
N PRO A 515 12.34 69.44 -24.35
CA PRO A 515 12.16 69.49 -25.80
C PRO A 515 11.16 70.56 -26.27
N ILE A 516 10.39 71.16 -25.37
CA ILE A 516 9.34 72.12 -25.73
C ILE A 516 9.96 73.52 -25.77
N VAL A 517 9.87 74.19 -26.91
CA VAL A 517 10.29 75.58 -27.08
C VAL A 517 9.10 76.48 -26.83
N LEU A 518 9.24 77.41 -25.89
CA LEU A 518 8.22 78.38 -25.55
C LEU A 518 8.28 79.58 -26.51
N GLN A 519 7.13 80.09 -26.92
CA GLN A 519 7.07 81.27 -27.78
C GLN A 519 7.06 82.54 -26.93
N GLY A 520 7.71 83.59 -27.43
CA GLY A 520 7.69 84.87 -26.76
C GLY A 520 6.29 85.50 -26.81
N CYS A 521 5.82 86.07 -25.69
CA CYS A 521 4.56 86.79 -25.73
C CYS A 521 4.63 87.92 -26.78
N PRO A 522 3.66 88.00 -27.70
CA PRO A 522 3.68 89.01 -28.75
C PRO A 522 3.57 90.41 -28.13
N GLN A 523 4.02 91.42 -28.89
CA GLN A 523 3.87 92.81 -28.47
C GLN A 523 2.39 93.13 -28.18
N GLY A 524 2.14 93.85 -27.09
CA GLY A 524 0.79 94.07 -26.56
C GLY A 524 0.34 93.02 -25.54
N SER A 525 1.18 92.05 -25.19
CA SER A 525 0.93 91.06 -24.14
C SER A 525 2.17 90.80 -23.29
N TYR A 526 1.97 90.39 -22.04
CA TYR A 526 3.03 90.11 -21.08
C TYR A 526 2.80 88.79 -20.32
N SER A 527 3.86 88.24 -19.77
CA SER A 527 3.80 87.14 -18.80
C SER A 527 4.97 87.26 -17.81
N LEU A 528 4.93 86.50 -16.72
CA LEU A 528 5.99 86.56 -15.71
C LEU A 528 7.38 86.20 -16.28
N SER A 529 7.43 85.25 -17.22
CA SER A 529 8.66 84.81 -17.88
C SER A 529 8.94 85.55 -19.19
N GLY A 530 7.96 86.28 -19.75
CA GLY A 530 8.00 86.85 -21.10
C GLY A 530 7.70 85.83 -22.21
N PHE A 531 7.50 84.56 -21.85
CA PHE A 531 7.14 83.49 -22.77
C PHE A 531 5.75 82.94 -22.45
N ASP A 532 5.15 82.24 -23.41
CA ASP A 532 3.98 81.40 -23.18
C ASP A 532 4.32 80.23 -22.23
N ASN A 533 3.30 79.49 -21.80
CA ASN A 533 3.45 78.36 -20.88
C ASN A 533 3.37 76.99 -21.57
N ASP A 534 3.04 76.96 -22.86
CA ASP A 534 2.72 75.75 -23.61
C ASP A 534 3.35 75.69 -25.01
N GLY A 535 4.07 76.72 -25.46
CA GLY A 535 4.62 76.81 -26.81
C GLY A 535 3.60 77.09 -27.91
N LEU A 536 2.33 77.36 -27.56
CA LEU A 536 1.21 77.64 -28.48
C LEU A 536 0.59 79.03 -28.25
N GLY A 537 1.24 79.88 -27.46
CA GLY A 537 0.77 81.23 -27.12
C GLY A 537 -0.11 81.32 -25.87
N GLY A 538 -0.31 80.22 -25.13
CA GLY A 538 -1.07 80.19 -23.88
C GLY A 538 -0.36 80.91 -22.72
N GLY A 539 -1.13 81.60 -21.86
CA GLY A 539 -0.59 82.24 -20.65
C GLY A 539 0.02 83.63 -20.84
N CYS A 540 0.01 84.19 -22.05
CA CYS A 540 0.29 85.60 -22.28
C CYS A 540 -0.97 86.43 -21.96
N THR A 541 -0.81 87.42 -21.09
CA THR A 541 -1.90 88.31 -20.68
C THR A 541 -1.88 89.58 -21.54
N PRO A 542 -2.98 89.94 -22.22
CA PRO A 542 -3.03 91.15 -23.02
C PRO A 542 -2.98 92.40 -22.16
N CYS A 543 -2.38 93.47 -22.69
CA CYS A 543 -2.44 94.79 -22.07
C CYS A 543 -3.87 95.32 -22.00
N THR A 544 -4.14 96.22 -21.05
CA THR A 544 -5.41 96.96 -21.01
C THR A 544 -5.64 97.75 -22.30
N VAL A 545 -6.91 97.86 -22.71
CA VAL A 545 -7.31 98.56 -23.95
C VAL A 545 -6.70 99.97 -23.99
N GLY A 546 -6.10 100.33 -25.14
CA GLY A 546 -5.42 101.62 -25.35
C GLY A 546 -3.95 101.65 -24.91
N THR A 547 -3.40 100.52 -24.45
CA THR A 547 -1.97 100.39 -24.09
C THR A 547 -1.34 99.15 -24.72
N SER A 548 -0.03 99.19 -24.93
CA SER A 548 0.75 98.07 -25.47
C SER A 548 2.11 97.96 -24.76
N THR A 549 2.74 96.79 -24.87
CA THR A 549 4.12 96.61 -24.41
C THR A 549 5.12 97.24 -25.39
N PRO A 550 6.28 97.72 -24.93
CA PRO A 550 7.32 98.27 -25.79
C PRO A 550 7.91 97.29 -26.81
N SER A 551 7.89 95.99 -26.49
CA SER A 551 8.42 94.93 -27.33
C SER A 551 7.70 93.60 -27.09
N SER A 552 7.94 92.62 -27.95
CA SER A 552 7.64 91.22 -27.64
C SER A 552 8.49 90.73 -26.46
N GLN A 553 8.12 89.58 -25.90
CA GLN A 553 8.77 88.94 -24.73
C GLN A 553 8.82 89.81 -23.47
N THR A 554 7.82 90.66 -23.27
CA THR A 554 7.79 91.55 -22.11
C THR A 554 7.52 90.76 -20.83
N LYS A 555 8.48 90.80 -19.90
CA LYS A 555 8.38 90.17 -18.58
C LYS A 555 7.65 91.09 -17.61
N SER A 556 6.47 90.69 -17.17
CA SER A 556 5.69 91.40 -16.16
C SER A 556 4.69 90.47 -15.47
N SER A 557 4.38 90.75 -14.20
CA SER A 557 3.28 90.11 -13.49
C SER A 557 1.96 90.88 -13.63
N ASP A 558 2.03 92.12 -14.11
CA ASP A 558 0.90 93.04 -14.19
C ASP A 558 1.04 94.02 -15.37
N ASN A 559 0.05 94.89 -15.53
CA ASN A 559 -0.03 95.83 -16.64
C ASN A 559 1.00 96.98 -16.58
N SER A 560 1.89 97.02 -15.58
CA SER A 560 2.84 98.14 -15.38
C SER A 560 3.83 98.32 -16.54
N LYS A 561 4.06 97.27 -17.33
CA LYS A 561 4.95 97.29 -18.52
C LYS A 561 4.22 97.57 -19.83
N CYS A 562 2.91 97.81 -19.79
CA CYS A 562 2.14 98.29 -20.94
C CYS A 562 2.25 99.81 -21.04
N THR A 563 3.46 100.31 -21.29
CA THR A 563 3.77 101.75 -21.23
C THR A 563 3.59 102.48 -22.55
N VAL A 564 3.40 101.75 -23.66
CA VAL A 564 3.11 102.38 -24.96
C VAL A 564 1.64 102.76 -24.98
N THR A 565 1.35 104.05 -25.00
CA THR A 565 -0.02 104.56 -25.18
C THR A 565 -0.38 104.47 -26.65
N LEU A 566 -1.46 103.76 -26.97
CA LEU A 566 -1.96 103.61 -28.33
C LEU A 566 -2.85 104.81 -28.67
N THR A 567 -2.77 105.29 -29.90
CA THR A 567 -3.60 106.41 -30.37
C THR A 567 -4.88 105.85 -30.99
N LYS A 568 -6.02 106.50 -30.75
CA LYS A 568 -7.28 106.11 -31.40
C LYS A 568 -7.14 106.21 -32.92
N CYS A 569 -7.66 105.24 -33.66
CA CYS A 569 -7.63 105.29 -35.11
C CYS A 569 -8.31 106.58 -35.61
N PRO A 570 -7.66 107.33 -36.52
CA PRO A 570 -8.24 108.55 -37.05
C PRO A 570 -9.52 108.25 -37.86
N ALA A 571 -10.42 109.23 -37.93
CA ALA A 571 -11.66 109.10 -38.70
C ALA A 571 -11.37 108.67 -40.16
N GLY A 572 -12.18 107.75 -40.68
CA GLY A 572 -11.98 107.09 -41.96
C GLY A 572 -11.11 105.84 -41.90
N THR A 573 -10.57 105.49 -40.74
CA THR A 573 -9.85 104.22 -40.50
C THR A 573 -10.41 103.51 -39.27
N ILE A 574 -10.23 102.19 -39.18
CA ILE A 574 -10.67 101.36 -38.06
C ILE A 574 -9.59 100.32 -37.70
N SER A 575 -9.62 99.82 -36.48
CA SER A 575 -8.90 98.61 -36.08
C SER A 575 -9.82 97.75 -35.22
N THR A 576 -9.43 96.51 -34.93
CA THR A 576 -10.23 95.60 -34.09
C THR A 576 -10.45 96.12 -32.67
N THR A 577 -9.57 96.99 -32.16
CA THR A 577 -9.64 97.60 -30.82
C THR A 577 -10.03 99.07 -30.83
N GLY A 578 -10.07 99.71 -32.00
CA GLY A 578 -10.29 101.16 -32.15
C GLY A 578 -9.03 102.01 -31.92
N TYR A 579 -7.90 101.38 -31.61
CA TYR A 579 -6.59 102.02 -31.43
C TYR A 579 -5.58 101.49 -32.45
N ASP A 580 -4.56 102.27 -32.74
CA ASP A 580 -3.40 101.82 -33.51
C ASP A 580 -2.60 100.74 -32.76
N THR A 581 -1.63 100.12 -33.43
CA THR A 581 -0.81 99.04 -32.84
C THR A 581 0.49 99.53 -32.20
N ASP A 582 0.91 100.77 -32.50
CA ASP A 582 2.24 101.30 -32.15
C ASP A 582 2.22 102.72 -31.57
N GLY A 583 1.06 103.30 -31.30
CA GLY A 583 0.93 104.69 -30.85
C GLY A 583 1.18 105.74 -31.95
N SER A 584 1.54 105.34 -33.16
CA SER A 584 1.92 106.20 -34.28
C SER A 584 1.01 106.07 -35.51
N GLY A 585 -0.15 105.42 -35.37
CA GLY A 585 -1.18 105.27 -36.40
C GLY A 585 -1.11 103.98 -37.22
N SER A 586 -0.15 103.09 -36.99
CA SER A 586 -0.07 101.81 -37.71
C SER A 586 -1.19 100.85 -37.29
N GLY A 587 -1.63 99.97 -38.19
CA GLY A 587 -2.69 98.99 -37.90
C GLY A 587 -4.13 99.52 -37.96
N CYS A 588 -4.31 100.82 -38.20
CA CYS A 588 -5.60 101.40 -38.55
C CYS A 588 -5.87 101.24 -40.06
N ASN A 589 -6.84 100.40 -40.40
CA ASN A 589 -7.20 100.08 -41.78
C ASN A 589 -8.26 101.05 -42.31
N GLN A 590 -8.03 101.57 -43.51
CA GLN A 590 -8.96 102.51 -44.15
C GLN A 590 -10.32 101.87 -44.42
N CYS A 591 -11.39 102.60 -44.12
CA CYS A 591 -12.73 102.19 -44.44
C CYS A 591 -12.94 102.09 -45.95
N SER A 592 -13.54 100.98 -46.40
CA SER A 592 -13.87 100.75 -47.81
C SER A 592 -14.88 101.76 -48.35
N LYS A 593 -15.01 101.83 -49.68
CA LYS A 593 -15.98 102.69 -50.37
C LYS A 593 -17.40 102.52 -49.78
N ASN A 594 -18.17 103.62 -49.74
CA ASN A 594 -19.54 103.68 -49.21
C ASN A 594 -19.68 103.43 -47.70
N THR A 595 -18.57 103.51 -46.96
CA THR A 595 -18.56 103.43 -45.50
C THR A 595 -17.77 104.60 -44.92
N TYR A 596 -18.03 104.93 -43.66
CA TYR A 596 -17.32 105.97 -42.92
C TYR A 596 -17.04 105.50 -41.49
N SER A 597 -16.05 106.10 -40.82
CA SER A 597 -15.80 105.87 -39.40
C SER A 597 -15.40 107.16 -38.70
N SER A 598 -15.84 107.30 -37.45
CA SER A 598 -15.40 108.33 -36.53
C SER A 598 -14.09 107.91 -35.84
N ILE A 599 -13.47 108.84 -35.10
CA ILE A 599 -12.22 108.57 -34.36
C ILE A 599 -12.46 107.46 -33.34
N GLY A 600 -11.67 106.40 -33.43
CA GLY A 600 -11.69 105.27 -32.49
C GLY A 600 -12.77 104.23 -32.73
N ASP A 601 -13.48 104.29 -33.85
CA ASP A 601 -14.45 103.25 -34.22
C ASP A 601 -13.74 101.93 -34.54
N THR A 602 -14.35 100.82 -34.12
CA THR A 602 -13.84 99.47 -34.39
C THR A 602 -14.38 98.87 -35.69
N THR A 603 -15.38 99.51 -36.30
CA THR A 603 -16.10 99.02 -37.48
C THR A 603 -16.55 100.18 -38.35
N CYS A 604 -16.43 100.05 -39.67
CA CYS A 604 -16.87 101.07 -40.61
C CYS A 604 -18.41 101.05 -40.72
N THR A 605 -19.02 102.21 -40.54
CA THR A 605 -20.47 102.40 -40.65
C THR A 605 -20.85 102.63 -42.12
N PRO A 606 -21.83 101.89 -42.68
CA PRO A 606 -22.32 102.16 -44.02
C PRO A 606 -22.91 103.56 -44.19
N CYS A 607 -22.75 104.15 -45.37
CA CYS A 607 -23.43 105.39 -45.71
C CYS A 607 -24.97 105.23 -45.67
N PRO A 608 -25.72 106.27 -45.29
CA PRO A 608 -27.19 106.28 -45.39
C PRO A 608 -27.66 106.02 -46.82
N THR A 609 -28.84 105.42 -46.98
CA THR A 609 -29.39 104.88 -48.24
C THR A 609 -29.25 105.84 -49.43
N ASP A 610 -28.83 105.29 -50.58
CA ASP A 610 -28.59 105.95 -51.88
C ASP A 610 -27.47 107.00 -51.94
N ARG A 611 -26.58 107.00 -50.94
CA ARG A 611 -25.37 107.84 -50.93
C ARG A 611 -24.11 107.01 -51.05
N VAL A 612 -23.12 107.58 -51.72
CA VAL A 612 -21.82 106.96 -51.93
C VAL A 612 -20.73 107.81 -51.31
N SER A 613 -19.65 107.17 -50.88
CA SER A 613 -18.49 107.84 -50.30
C SER A 613 -17.21 107.21 -50.84
N SER A 614 -16.12 107.98 -50.87
CA SER A 614 -14.81 107.45 -51.23
C SER A 614 -14.25 106.61 -50.08
N PRO A 615 -13.32 105.66 -50.33
CA PRO A 615 -12.61 104.99 -49.24
C PRO A 615 -11.99 106.02 -48.28
N GLY A 616 -12.04 105.77 -46.98
CA GLY A 616 -11.50 106.65 -45.95
C GLY A 616 -12.38 107.85 -45.56
N SER A 617 -13.67 107.82 -45.90
CA SER A 617 -14.62 108.84 -45.46
C SER A 617 -14.75 108.90 -43.94
N LYS A 618 -14.79 110.12 -43.40
CA LYS A 618 -14.61 110.42 -41.97
C LYS A 618 -15.93 110.59 -41.22
N SER A 619 -17.03 110.75 -41.95
CA SER A 619 -18.34 111.03 -41.36
C SER A 619 -19.47 110.76 -42.35
N ALA A 620 -20.70 110.70 -41.85
CA ALA A 620 -21.91 110.59 -42.69
C ALA A 620 -22.09 111.77 -43.66
N SER A 621 -21.50 112.94 -43.37
CA SER A 621 -21.54 114.09 -44.28
C SER A 621 -20.67 113.92 -45.53
N ASP A 622 -19.70 113.00 -45.51
CA ASP A 622 -18.89 112.66 -46.69
C ASP A 622 -19.64 111.72 -47.65
N CYS A 623 -20.83 111.24 -47.26
CA CYS A 623 -21.72 110.46 -48.11
C CYS A 623 -22.57 111.41 -48.98
N VAL A 624 -22.22 111.48 -50.27
CA VAL A 624 -22.85 112.38 -51.25
C VAL A 624 -23.72 111.60 -52.24
N CYS A 625 -24.60 112.32 -52.95
CA CYS A 625 -25.38 111.71 -54.01
C CYS A 625 -24.47 111.34 -55.21
N PRO A 626 -24.69 110.19 -55.86
CA PRO A 626 -23.97 109.82 -57.09
C PRO A 626 -24.17 110.86 -58.20
N ASN A 627 -23.24 110.91 -59.17
CA ASN A 627 -23.36 111.79 -60.34
C ASN A 627 -24.72 111.61 -61.04
N ASN A 628 -25.37 112.71 -61.41
CA ASN A 628 -26.75 112.84 -61.96
C ASN A 628 -27.90 112.78 -60.94
N TYR A 629 -27.63 112.84 -59.64
CA TYR A 629 -28.64 112.97 -58.58
C TYR A 629 -28.40 114.22 -57.71
N VAL A 630 -29.47 114.89 -57.28
CA VAL A 630 -29.45 116.06 -56.38
C VAL A 630 -30.21 115.79 -55.09
N GLN A 631 -29.87 116.53 -54.02
CA GLN A 631 -30.58 116.42 -52.74
C GLN A 631 -32.00 116.99 -52.83
N SER A 632 -32.98 116.27 -52.27
CA SER A 632 -34.37 116.75 -52.15
C SER A 632 -34.45 118.02 -51.30
N THR A 633 -35.25 119.00 -51.74
CA THR A 633 -35.55 120.23 -50.97
C THR A 633 -36.70 120.05 -49.96
N ASP A 634 -37.36 118.89 -49.92
CA ASP A 634 -38.50 118.59 -49.03
C ASP A 634 -38.12 118.12 -47.62
N GLY A 635 -36.83 118.08 -47.30
CA GLY A 635 -36.32 117.64 -45.99
C GLY A 635 -36.12 116.13 -45.84
N THR A 636 -36.38 115.31 -46.87
CA THR A 636 -35.99 113.88 -46.88
C THR A 636 -34.56 113.73 -47.40
N LYS A 637 -33.67 113.01 -46.68
CA LYS A 637 -32.23 112.89 -47.03
C LYS A 637 -31.93 111.96 -48.23
N ALA A 638 -32.89 111.71 -49.14
CA ALA A 638 -32.73 110.86 -50.32
C ALA A 638 -32.19 111.62 -51.54
N CYS A 639 -31.55 110.90 -52.47
CA CYS A 639 -30.99 111.44 -53.71
C CYS A 639 -31.99 111.29 -54.86
N ILE A 640 -32.32 112.37 -55.57
CA ILE A 640 -33.31 112.41 -56.67
C ILE A 640 -32.62 112.60 -58.02
N GLN A 641 -32.99 111.81 -59.04
CA GLN A 641 -32.38 111.84 -60.37
C GLN A 641 -32.77 113.09 -61.16
N ILE A 642 -31.81 113.70 -61.86
CA ILE A 642 -32.05 114.83 -62.79
C ILE A 642 -32.61 114.27 -64.11
N ASP A 643 -33.86 114.59 -64.47
CA ASP A 643 -34.48 114.18 -65.75
C ASP A 643 -34.22 115.23 -66.85
N THR A 644 -33.28 114.94 -67.74
CA THR A 644 -32.81 115.86 -68.79
C THR A 644 -33.70 115.92 -70.04
N THR A 645 -34.86 115.25 -70.06
CA THR A 645 -35.75 115.18 -71.24
C THR A 645 -36.59 116.45 -71.50
N THR A 646 -36.64 117.39 -70.55
CA THR A 646 -37.45 118.63 -70.66
C THR A 646 -36.63 119.84 -71.19
N TYR A 647 -35.30 119.77 -71.16
CA TYR A 647 -34.42 120.87 -71.59
C TYR A 647 -34.27 120.94 -73.13
N GLU A 648 -34.21 119.79 -73.80
CA GLU A 648 -34.06 119.68 -75.26
C GLU A 648 -35.33 120.14 -76.02
N ARG A 649 -36.55 119.93 -75.49
CA ARG A 649 -37.80 120.39 -76.15
C ARG A 649 -37.94 121.91 -76.18
N ASN A 650 -37.44 122.62 -75.16
CA ASN A 650 -37.58 124.07 -75.04
C ASN A 650 -36.52 124.85 -75.85
N LEU A 651 -35.40 124.22 -76.20
CA LEU A 651 -34.36 124.83 -77.04
C LEU A 651 -34.77 124.84 -78.53
N VAL A 652 -35.42 123.78 -79.01
CA VAL A 652 -35.91 123.69 -80.40
C VAL A 652 -37.11 124.63 -80.64
N ALA A 653 -37.94 124.88 -79.63
CA ALA A 653 -39.06 125.83 -79.72
C ALA A 653 -38.61 127.30 -79.76
N SER A 654 -37.50 127.66 -79.11
CA SER A 654 -36.96 129.03 -79.12
C SER A 654 -36.17 129.36 -80.39
N SER A 655 -35.55 128.36 -81.03
CA SER A 655 -34.86 128.57 -82.33
C SER A 655 -35.81 128.79 -83.51
N MET A 656 -37.05 128.29 -83.45
CA MET A 656 -38.06 128.56 -84.49
C MET A 656 -38.64 129.98 -84.42
N ILE A 657 -38.62 130.62 -83.25
CA ILE A 657 -39.11 132.00 -83.08
C ILE A 657 -38.06 133.02 -83.57
N LEU A 658 -36.76 132.76 -83.38
CA LEU A 658 -35.68 133.65 -83.86
C LEU A 658 -35.51 133.64 -85.39
N LEU A 659 -35.87 132.56 -86.08
CA LEU A 659 -35.85 132.49 -87.55
C LEU A 659 -37.01 133.26 -88.21
N ILE A 660 -38.14 133.44 -87.51
CA ILE A 660 -39.29 134.23 -88.00
C ILE A 660 -39.02 135.73 -87.89
N PHE A 661 -38.22 136.18 -86.91
CA PHE A 661 -37.89 137.60 -86.73
C PHE A 661 -36.73 138.11 -87.60
N ALA A 662 -35.97 137.24 -88.27
CA ALA A 662 -34.74 137.64 -88.97
C ALA A 662 -34.87 137.98 -90.47
N ILE A 663 -36.03 137.80 -91.14
CA ILE A 663 -36.17 138.15 -92.58
C ILE A 663 -37.54 138.79 -92.92
N ILE A 664 -38.22 139.38 -91.93
CA ILE A 664 -39.21 140.46 -92.16
C ILE A 664 -38.50 141.84 -92.06
N PHE A 665 -37.20 141.90 -92.38
CA PHE A 665 -36.42 143.12 -92.58
C PHE A 665 -35.42 142.95 -93.71
#